data_AF-A0A5C0SG78-F1
#
_entry.id   AF-A0A5C0SG78-F1
#
_cell.length_a   1.000
_cell.length_b   1.000
_cell.length_c   1.000
_cell.angle_alpha   90.00
_cell.angle_beta   90.00
_cell.angle_gamma   90.00
#
_symmetry.space_group_name_H-M   'P 1'
#
loop_
_entity.id
_entity.type
_entity.pdbx_description
1 polymer ?
#
loop_
_entity_poly.entity_id
_entity_poly.type
_entity_poly.pdbx_seq_one_letter_code
_entity_poly.pdbx_strand_id
1 'polypeptide(L)'
;MQNHKWLKVFNEYVKETEDLESHRSDVMLEICKIFFAKKYGIELLNLMGMQIKDFVKKRSKWSENVDIEDFNFTIFSQLYENFLSSTNREKTGSFYTPYYIIDYMVERSLEIYLSRETGYTETLLWRCFHENKVLNQVQLKIILEKMDSIRIVDIACGTGLFLIRYFEKLFKYKKIIYKMQRKKINDFMIKKYIIENNLFGIDIQEKPIKIAKMVLLSLTYGTDKSQYTDKICLNIKAGNSLMDEMIFEKDTFKKVIKDEGGFDIVIGNPPYLGEKGNKHIFDKIKGTHFGKKYYEGKMDYFYFFIYKALEILKENGILSYITTNYFITADGAAKLRKFLRNNATFIDIVNFNDYEIFKSAKGQHNILFFLSKGADQTQSVKIKYIKERDIDKEEMHELLRENKKRTKKIYQYTLPRQQNLYGPNGHILIQENNQYDYILKKIYENSQYTLKELCNINQGVVSGADKITKDILEKKISLEYAKEKNIILYQGIFVLSEKEVNELGFLELPYIKPMYKNSDIQRYFCSNEASKYLLYISDKIFTETELDNRILEHLSKYKEILEKRRETIRGIRPWYALQWPRKQEIFENTKIVVPHRAKENKFALNNSSWYASADVYFITAKRRKINWNLLLGILNSKIMYFWLYNRGKRKGDYLELYANPLKNLPIMWNIDEDTCNKITSFVEQMINRGEDPKLQELVDKTLYNVYNLTSTEIRIIEDFHKRNLGK
;
A
#
# COMPACT_ATOMS: atom_id res chain seq x y z
N MET A 1 25.69 7.87 -16.59
CA MET A 1 25.47 7.59 -18.03
C MET A 1 25.73 8.86 -18.83
N GLN A 2 26.98 9.26 -19.07
CA GLN A 2 27.25 10.61 -19.61
C GLN A 2 28.25 10.69 -20.79
N ASN A 3 28.56 9.60 -21.51
CA ASN A 3 29.48 9.70 -22.65
C ASN A 3 29.18 8.77 -23.85
N HIS A 4 27.95 8.30 -24.02
CA HIS A 4 27.63 7.49 -25.21
C HIS A 4 27.00 8.34 -26.33
N LYS A 5 27.62 8.30 -27.52
CA LYS A 5 27.12 8.97 -28.75
C LYS A 5 25.65 8.64 -29.04
N TRP A 6 25.19 7.42 -28.77
CA TRP A 6 23.78 7.04 -28.94
C TRP A 6 22.82 7.81 -28.03
N LEU A 7 23.24 8.17 -26.81
CA LEU A 7 22.41 8.92 -25.86
C LEU A 7 22.24 10.37 -26.32
N LYS A 8 23.26 10.93 -26.98
CA LYS A 8 23.19 12.24 -27.63
C LYS A 8 22.19 12.23 -28.79
N VAL A 9 22.31 11.25 -29.70
CA VAL A 9 21.36 11.02 -30.81
C VAL A 9 19.93 10.80 -30.28
N PHE A 10 19.78 10.04 -29.20
CA PHE A 10 18.52 9.81 -28.53
C PHE A 10 17.90 11.11 -27.98
N ASN A 11 18.67 11.91 -27.24
CA ASN A 11 18.21 13.18 -26.67
C ASN A 11 17.90 14.23 -27.75
N GLU A 12 18.67 14.28 -28.83
CA GLU A 12 18.41 15.16 -29.98
C GLU A 12 17.06 14.81 -30.65
N TYR A 13 16.79 13.52 -30.86
CA TYR A 13 15.52 13.07 -31.45
C TYR A 13 14.30 13.39 -30.56
N VAL A 14 14.44 13.23 -29.24
CA VAL A 14 13.39 13.59 -28.28
C VAL A 14 13.11 15.10 -28.30
N LYS A 15 14.15 15.93 -28.40
CA LYS A 15 14.01 17.40 -28.46
C LYS A 15 13.31 17.88 -29.74
N GLU A 16 13.61 17.29 -30.89
CA GLU A 16 12.97 17.66 -32.15
C GLU A 16 11.49 17.27 -32.26
N THR A 17 10.99 16.46 -31.32
CA THR A 17 9.59 15.98 -31.28
C THR A 17 8.81 16.55 -30.09
N GLU A 18 9.30 17.65 -29.50
CA GLU A 18 8.81 18.21 -28.22
C GLU A 18 7.34 18.66 -28.21
N ASP A 19 6.71 18.94 -29.36
CA ASP A 19 5.37 19.56 -29.43
C ASP A 19 4.16 18.64 -29.18
N LEU A 20 4.33 17.31 -29.05
CA LEU A 20 3.17 16.41 -28.87
C LEU A 20 3.46 15.25 -27.89
N GLU A 21 3.02 15.40 -26.63
CA GLU A 21 3.16 14.39 -25.56
C GLU A 21 2.62 12.99 -25.92
N SER A 22 1.53 12.92 -26.71
CA SER A 22 0.92 11.66 -27.16
C SER A 22 1.80 10.87 -28.13
N HIS A 23 2.80 11.50 -28.77
CA HIS A 23 3.69 10.90 -29.76
C HIS A 23 5.01 10.38 -29.15
N ARG A 24 5.32 10.69 -27.89
CA ARG A 24 6.63 10.38 -27.28
C ARG A 24 6.88 8.87 -27.08
N SER A 25 5.86 8.11 -26.69
CA SER A 25 5.98 6.65 -26.57
C SER A 25 6.11 5.96 -27.93
N ASP A 26 5.51 6.53 -28.98
CA ASP A 26 5.66 6.05 -30.36
C ASP A 26 7.07 6.33 -30.88
N VAL A 27 7.56 7.55 -30.66
CA VAL A 27 8.96 7.96 -30.93
C VAL A 27 9.95 7.01 -30.28
N MET A 28 9.78 6.70 -28.99
CA MET A 28 10.65 5.76 -28.27
C MET A 28 10.64 4.37 -28.90
N LEU A 29 9.46 3.85 -29.23
CA LEU A 29 9.32 2.55 -29.86
C LEU A 29 9.97 2.53 -31.26
N GLU A 30 9.79 3.57 -32.07
CA GLU A 30 10.41 3.67 -33.39
C GLU A 30 11.95 3.73 -33.30
N ILE A 31 12.51 4.48 -32.34
CA ILE A 31 13.96 4.47 -32.09
C ILE A 31 14.43 3.05 -31.77
N CYS A 32 13.73 2.34 -30.87
CA CYS A 32 14.09 0.96 -30.51
C CYS A 32 14.11 0.06 -31.75
N LYS A 33 13.10 0.17 -32.63
CA LYS A 33 13.03 -0.60 -33.88
C LYS A 33 14.19 -0.30 -34.83
N ILE A 34 14.58 0.97 -34.96
CA ILE A 34 15.67 1.38 -35.86
C ILE A 34 17.01 0.81 -35.37
N PHE A 35 17.29 0.95 -34.08
CA PHE A 35 18.51 0.39 -33.49
C PHE A 35 18.52 -1.13 -33.60
N PHE A 36 17.38 -1.79 -33.36
CA PHE A 36 17.23 -3.23 -33.51
C PHE A 36 17.48 -3.68 -34.95
N ALA A 37 16.82 -3.06 -35.93
CA ALA A 37 16.96 -3.40 -37.34
C ALA A 37 18.38 -3.13 -37.87
N LYS A 38 19.06 -2.08 -37.38
CA LYS A 38 20.45 -1.81 -37.76
C LYS A 38 21.40 -2.92 -37.28
N LYS A 39 21.17 -3.49 -36.09
CA LYS A 39 22.03 -4.53 -35.52
C LYS A 39 21.69 -5.94 -36.03
N TYR A 40 20.40 -6.26 -36.13
CA TYR A 40 19.92 -7.63 -36.38
C TYR A 40 19.29 -7.82 -37.76
N GLY A 41 19.15 -6.74 -38.55
CA GLY A 41 18.47 -6.76 -39.85
C GLY A 41 16.98 -6.46 -39.75
N ILE A 42 16.42 -5.90 -40.83
CA ILE A 42 15.00 -5.55 -40.90
C ILE A 42 14.09 -6.77 -41.00
N GLU A 43 14.60 -7.88 -41.53
CA GLU A 43 13.86 -9.14 -41.66
C GLU A 43 13.43 -9.68 -40.30
N LEU A 44 14.32 -9.64 -39.30
CA LEU A 44 14.00 -10.08 -37.95
C LEU A 44 12.93 -9.20 -37.30
N LEU A 45 12.94 -7.90 -37.58
CA LEU A 45 11.88 -6.98 -37.14
C LEU A 45 10.54 -7.33 -37.79
N ASN A 46 10.54 -7.62 -39.09
CA ASN A 46 9.36 -7.99 -39.85
C ASN A 46 8.76 -9.33 -39.38
N LEU A 47 9.59 -10.31 -39.00
CA LEU A 47 9.15 -11.59 -38.42
C LEU A 47 8.34 -11.41 -37.13
N MET A 48 8.54 -10.30 -36.42
CA MET A 48 7.78 -9.96 -35.21
C MET A 48 6.49 -9.17 -35.52
N GLY A 49 6.14 -8.99 -36.80
CA GLY A 49 5.03 -8.16 -37.24
C GLY A 49 5.26 -6.66 -37.01
N MET A 50 6.52 -6.21 -36.97
CA MET A 50 6.87 -4.81 -36.75
C MET A 50 7.51 -4.21 -38.00
N GLN A 51 7.01 -3.03 -38.40
CA GLN A 51 7.58 -2.22 -39.47
C GLN A 51 8.09 -0.88 -38.93
N ILE A 52 9.10 -0.33 -39.60
CA ILE A 52 9.63 1.03 -39.34
C ILE A 52 8.80 2.03 -40.15
N LYS A 53 8.25 3.06 -39.50
CA LYS A 53 7.44 4.07 -40.17
C LYS A 53 8.27 4.97 -41.10
N ASP A 54 7.70 5.34 -42.26
CA ASP A 54 8.39 6.07 -43.32
C ASP A 54 8.86 7.49 -42.95
N PHE A 55 8.20 8.15 -42.00
CA PHE A 55 8.61 9.49 -41.56
C PHE A 55 10.03 9.51 -40.97
N VAL A 56 10.51 8.39 -40.42
CA VAL A 56 11.87 8.29 -39.87
C VAL A 56 12.90 7.88 -40.94
N LYS A 57 12.48 7.21 -42.02
CA LYS A 57 13.36 6.83 -43.15
C LYS A 57 13.98 8.06 -43.84
N LYS A 58 13.28 9.22 -43.84
CA LYS A 58 13.79 10.48 -44.43
C LYS A 58 14.92 11.14 -43.61
N ARG A 59 15.20 10.67 -42.38
CA ARG A 59 16.32 11.12 -41.53
C ARG A 59 17.39 10.02 -41.40
N SER A 60 17.80 9.41 -42.52
CA SER A 60 18.69 8.24 -42.56
C SER A 60 20.18 8.50 -42.26
N LYS A 61 20.67 9.76 -42.27
CA LYS A 61 22.08 10.13 -41.98
C LYS A 61 22.52 10.03 -40.49
N TRP A 62 21.65 9.59 -39.59
CA TRP A 62 21.79 9.89 -38.14
C TRP A 62 22.30 8.69 -37.33
N SER A 63 22.12 7.48 -37.87
CA SER A 63 22.62 6.25 -37.27
C SER A 63 24.09 5.97 -37.62
N GLU A 64 24.65 6.64 -38.64
CA GLU A 64 26.00 6.37 -39.16
C GLU A 64 27.11 6.60 -38.11
N ASN A 65 26.87 7.47 -37.11
CA ASN A 65 27.86 7.84 -36.09
C ASN A 65 27.73 7.07 -34.75
N VAL A 66 26.83 6.09 -34.68
CA VAL A 66 26.61 5.27 -33.47
C VAL A 66 27.13 3.86 -33.70
N ASP A 67 28.20 3.52 -32.97
CA ASP A 67 28.63 2.14 -32.81
C ASP A 67 27.55 1.34 -32.08
N ILE A 68 26.98 0.36 -32.78
CA ILE A 68 25.83 -0.42 -32.33
C ILE A 68 26.19 -1.88 -32.05
N GLU A 69 27.41 -2.31 -32.42
CA GLU A 69 27.83 -3.70 -32.23
C GLU A 69 27.88 -4.07 -30.74
N ASP A 70 28.32 -3.15 -29.89
CA ASP A 70 28.38 -3.34 -28.43
C ASP A 70 27.14 -2.82 -27.67
N PHE A 71 26.11 -2.34 -28.38
CA PHE A 71 24.94 -1.75 -27.73
C PHE A 71 24.11 -2.79 -26.97
N ASN A 72 23.85 -2.52 -25.69
CA ASN A 72 23.01 -3.33 -24.82
C ASN A 72 21.54 -2.85 -24.85
N PHE A 73 20.67 -3.66 -25.45
CA PHE A 73 19.25 -3.36 -25.60
C PHE A 73 18.46 -3.33 -24.29
N THR A 74 18.95 -3.91 -23.19
CA THR A 74 18.24 -3.84 -21.89
C THR A 74 18.06 -2.40 -21.41
N ILE A 75 18.89 -1.47 -21.88
CA ILE A 75 18.75 -0.04 -21.59
C ILE A 75 17.43 0.53 -22.13
N PHE A 76 16.89 -0.01 -23.22
CA PHE A 76 15.62 0.49 -23.77
C PHE A 76 14.44 0.24 -22.84
N SER A 77 14.42 -0.90 -22.14
CA SER A 77 13.43 -1.12 -21.08
C SER A 77 13.57 -0.04 -20.01
N GLN A 78 14.79 0.25 -19.53
CA GLN A 78 15.02 1.30 -18.52
C GLN A 78 14.60 2.69 -19.00
N LEU A 79 14.99 3.04 -20.22
CA LEU A 79 14.70 4.34 -20.80
C LEU A 79 13.21 4.52 -20.97
N TYR A 80 12.50 3.53 -21.52
CA TYR A 80 11.05 3.59 -21.69
C TYR A 80 10.34 3.80 -20.35
N GLU A 81 10.75 3.07 -19.31
CA GLU A 81 10.18 3.17 -17.95
C GLU A 81 10.50 4.50 -17.25
N ASN A 82 11.71 5.03 -17.46
CA ASN A 82 12.11 6.34 -16.96
C ASN A 82 11.47 7.48 -17.76
N PHE A 83 11.25 7.32 -19.07
CA PHE A 83 10.62 8.33 -19.92
C PHE A 83 9.13 8.48 -19.64
N LEU A 84 8.43 7.38 -19.34
CA LEU A 84 7.03 7.41 -18.94
C LEU A 84 6.81 7.94 -17.51
N SER A 85 7.88 8.13 -16.75
CA SER A 85 7.83 8.49 -15.33
C SER A 85 7.19 9.83 -15.03
N SER A 86 7.16 10.74 -16.00
CA SER A 86 6.77 12.14 -15.80
C SER A 86 5.29 12.45 -16.11
N THR A 87 4.57 11.65 -16.92
CA THR A 87 3.27 12.08 -17.48
C THR A 87 2.12 11.06 -17.44
N ASN A 88 2.39 9.74 -17.45
CA ASN A 88 1.33 8.71 -17.56
C ASN A 88 1.07 7.87 -16.28
N ARG A 89 1.89 8.04 -15.22
CA ARG A 89 1.82 7.21 -14.01
C ARG A 89 0.50 7.32 -13.23
N GLU A 90 -0.08 8.52 -13.15
CA GLU A 90 -1.33 8.74 -12.42
C GLU A 90 -2.53 8.03 -13.07
N LYS A 91 -2.51 7.84 -14.39
CA LYS A 91 -3.61 7.22 -15.14
C LYS A 91 -3.53 5.70 -15.18
N THR A 92 -2.32 5.12 -15.21
CA THR A 92 -2.15 3.65 -15.34
C THR A 92 -1.81 2.96 -14.02
N GLY A 93 -1.35 3.69 -13.01
CA GLY A 93 -0.90 3.13 -11.72
C GLY A 93 0.35 2.26 -11.82
N SER A 94 1.10 2.36 -12.92
CA SER A 94 2.32 1.59 -13.18
C SER A 94 3.53 2.24 -12.51
N PHE A 95 4.19 1.53 -11.59
CA PHE A 95 5.41 1.99 -10.92
C PHE A 95 6.60 1.11 -11.32
N TYR A 96 7.73 1.73 -11.64
CA TYR A 96 8.93 1.00 -12.06
C TYR A 96 9.67 0.35 -10.89
N THR A 97 9.85 -0.96 -10.95
CA THR A 97 10.60 -1.71 -9.92
C THR A 97 12.11 -1.55 -10.09
N PRO A 98 12.85 -1.05 -9.08
CA PRO A 98 14.30 -0.98 -9.14
C PRO A 98 14.98 -2.34 -9.34
N TYR A 99 16.11 -2.37 -10.05
CA TYR A 99 16.80 -3.63 -10.37
C TYR A 99 17.18 -4.48 -9.17
N TYR A 100 17.61 -3.86 -8.07
CA TYR A 100 17.99 -4.62 -6.89
C TYR A 100 16.79 -5.36 -6.25
N ILE A 101 15.57 -4.82 -6.38
CA ILE A 101 14.33 -5.49 -5.99
C ILE A 101 14.01 -6.61 -6.97
N ILE A 102 14.09 -6.34 -8.28
CA ILE A 102 13.84 -7.36 -9.33
C ILE A 102 14.79 -8.55 -9.14
N ASP A 103 16.08 -8.28 -8.94
CA ASP A 103 17.10 -9.30 -8.74
C ASP A 103 16.83 -10.16 -7.52
N TYR A 104 16.48 -9.53 -6.40
CA TYR A 104 16.09 -10.25 -5.20
C TYR A 104 14.85 -11.11 -5.44
N MET A 105 13.80 -10.58 -6.07
CA MET A 105 12.57 -11.33 -6.34
C MET A 105 12.79 -12.54 -7.26
N VAL A 106 13.57 -12.36 -8.33
CA VAL A 106 13.88 -13.42 -9.31
C VAL A 106 14.73 -14.50 -8.67
N GLU A 107 15.83 -14.14 -8.00
CA GLU A 107 16.71 -15.14 -7.39
C GLU A 107 16.01 -15.88 -6.25
N ARG A 108 15.32 -15.16 -5.37
CA ARG A 108 14.65 -15.78 -4.22
C ARG A 108 13.54 -16.74 -4.63
N SER A 109 12.75 -16.39 -5.64
CA SER A 109 11.71 -17.29 -6.16
C SER A 109 12.29 -18.53 -6.86
N LEU A 110 13.42 -18.40 -7.57
CA LEU A 110 14.15 -19.56 -8.11
C LEU A 110 14.70 -20.46 -7.00
N GLU A 111 15.27 -19.89 -5.94
CA GLU A 111 15.75 -20.64 -4.78
C GLU A 111 14.62 -21.43 -4.11
N ILE A 112 13.47 -20.79 -3.87
CA ILE A 112 12.30 -21.44 -3.27
C ILE A 112 11.78 -22.56 -4.18
N TYR A 113 11.63 -22.31 -5.49
CA TYR A 113 11.18 -23.32 -6.45
C TYR A 113 12.13 -24.51 -6.50
N LEU A 114 13.42 -24.26 -6.75
CA LEU A 114 14.41 -25.33 -6.86
C LEU A 114 14.53 -26.10 -5.56
N SER A 115 14.49 -25.44 -4.40
CA SER A 115 14.57 -26.12 -3.10
C SER A 115 13.41 -27.10 -2.91
N ARG A 116 12.19 -26.68 -3.24
CA ARG A 116 10.98 -27.51 -3.14
C ARG A 116 11.00 -28.66 -4.14
N GLU A 117 11.29 -28.37 -5.40
CA GLU A 117 11.21 -29.35 -6.49
C GLU A 117 12.34 -30.37 -6.50
N THR A 118 13.49 -30.04 -5.90
CA THR A 118 14.65 -30.94 -5.84
C THR A 118 14.85 -31.58 -4.46
N GLY A 119 14.21 -31.05 -3.41
CA GLY A 119 14.46 -31.41 -2.02
C GLY A 119 15.79 -30.90 -1.45
N TYR A 120 16.57 -30.13 -2.22
CA TYR A 120 17.83 -29.56 -1.76
C TYR A 120 17.62 -28.30 -0.93
N THR A 121 18.50 -28.06 0.04
CA THR A 121 18.41 -26.86 0.88
C THR A 121 18.72 -25.60 0.08
N GLU A 122 18.05 -24.50 0.41
CA GLU A 122 18.33 -23.17 -0.18
C GLU A 122 19.83 -22.82 -0.08
N THR A 123 20.47 -23.13 1.05
CA THR A 123 21.92 -22.92 1.24
C THR A 123 22.78 -23.74 0.27
N LEU A 124 22.42 -25.01 0.00
CA LEU A 124 23.17 -25.84 -0.96
C LEU A 124 23.10 -25.25 -2.37
N LEU A 125 21.89 -24.87 -2.80
CA LEU A 125 21.63 -24.27 -4.10
C LEU A 125 22.37 -22.94 -4.25
N TRP A 126 22.30 -22.08 -3.24
CA TRP A 126 22.99 -20.79 -3.23
C TRP A 126 24.50 -20.97 -3.39
N ARG A 127 25.11 -21.85 -2.60
CA ARG A 127 26.55 -22.14 -2.70
C ARG A 127 26.94 -22.72 -4.05
N CYS A 128 26.08 -23.53 -4.66
CA CYS A 128 26.31 -24.05 -6.02
C CYS A 128 26.42 -22.92 -7.04
N PHE A 129 25.46 -21.99 -7.04
CA PHE A 129 25.37 -20.94 -8.06
C PHE A 129 26.23 -19.70 -7.80
N HIS A 130 26.60 -19.44 -6.54
CA HIS A 130 27.31 -18.22 -6.13
C HIS A 130 28.73 -18.48 -5.62
N GLU A 131 29.01 -19.66 -5.04
CA GLU A 131 30.35 -20.03 -4.54
C GLU A 131 31.05 -21.10 -5.39
N ASN A 132 30.46 -21.51 -6.52
CA ASN A 132 30.94 -22.63 -7.34
C ASN A 132 31.10 -23.95 -6.54
N LYS A 133 30.26 -24.18 -5.53
CA LYS A 133 30.27 -25.44 -4.79
C LYS A 133 29.97 -26.59 -5.75
N VAL A 134 30.87 -27.56 -5.80
CA VAL A 134 30.74 -28.76 -6.64
C VAL A 134 29.63 -29.64 -6.09
N LEU A 135 28.69 -30.02 -6.95
CA LEU A 135 27.66 -31.01 -6.69
C LEU A 135 27.94 -32.27 -7.51
N ASN A 136 27.37 -33.40 -7.09
CA ASN A 136 27.53 -34.65 -7.84
C ASN A 136 26.67 -34.64 -9.13
N GLN A 137 26.95 -35.58 -10.05
CA GLN A 137 26.28 -35.62 -11.36
C GLN A 137 24.77 -35.80 -11.27
N VAL A 138 24.29 -36.59 -10.30
CA VAL A 138 22.85 -36.82 -10.07
C VAL A 138 22.17 -35.54 -9.62
N GLN A 139 22.77 -34.82 -8.67
CA GLN A 139 22.27 -33.54 -8.19
C GLN A 139 22.19 -32.50 -9.32
N LEU A 140 23.26 -32.39 -10.11
CA LEU A 140 23.32 -31.47 -11.24
C LEU A 140 22.25 -31.79 -12.30
N LYS A 141 22.04 -33.08 -12.59
CA LYS A 141 21.00 -33.54 -13.54
C LYS A 141 19.60 -33.17 -13.05
N ILE A 142 19.29 -33.46 -11.79
CA ILE A 142 17.98 -33.12 -11.18
C ILE A 142 17.72 -31.61 -11.22
N ILE A 143 18.71 -30.78 -10.85
CA ILE A 143 18.57 -29.32 -10.88
C ILE A 143 18.31 -28.85 -12.32
N LEU A 144 19.06 -29.36 -13.29
CA LEU A 144 18.92 -28.97 -14.68
C LEU A 144 17.54 -29.34 -15.25
N GLU A 145 17.06 -30.56 -14.96
CA GLU A 145 15.73 -31.03 -15.34
C GLU A 145 14.63 -30.12 -14.79
N LYS A 146 14.71 -29.73 -13.51
CA LYS A 146 13.75 -28.79 -12.90
C LYS A 146 13.84 -27.38 -13.46
N MET A 147 15.03 -26.94 -13.86
CA MET A 147 15.22 -25.68 -14.57
C MET A 147 14.76 -25.73 -16.03
N ASP A 148 14.70 -26.89 -16.67
CA ASP A 148 14.15 -27.06 -18.03
C ASP A 148 12.61 -27.07 -17.98
N SER A 149 12.02 -27.69 -16.95
CA SER A 149 10.56 -27.81 -16.81
C SER A 149 9.86 -26.57 -16.25
N ILE A 150 10.58 -25.63 -15.63
CA ILE A 150 9.98 -24.47 -14.96
C ILE A 150 9.19 -23.59 -15.92
N ARG A 151 7.99 -23.13 -15.52
CA ARG A 151 7.15 -22.17 -16.24
C ARG A 151 6.97 -20.90 -15.41
N ILE A 152 7.44 -19.78 -15.92
CA ILE A 152 7.42 -18.47 -15.26
C ILE A 152 6.57 -17.51 -16.06
N VAL A 153 5.64 -16.82 -15.41
CA VAL A 153 4.81 -15.79 -16.04
C VAL A 153 4.81 -14.47 -15.27
N ASP A 154 4.79 -13.38 -16.02
CA ASP A 154 4.39 -12.05 -15.52
C ASP A 154 3.16 -11.58 -16.29
N ILE A 155 2.04 -11.39 -15.58
CA ILE A 155 0.73 -11.05 -16.16
C ILE A 155 0.45 -9.53 -16.21
N ALA A 156 1.45 -8.71 -15.87
CA ALA A 156 1.48 -7.26 -16.06
C ALA A 156 2.91 -6.82 -16.39
N CYS A 157 3.50 -7.44 -17.41
CA CYS A 157 4.96 -7.49 -17.56
C CYS A 157 5.61 -6.22 -18.08
N GLY A 158 4.85 -5.24 -18.58
CA GLY A 158 5.37 -4.01 -19.16
C GLY A 158 6.47 -4.27 -20.19
N THR A 159 7.64 -3.66 -19.98
CA THR A 159 8.84 -3.86 -20.83
C THR A 159 9.59 -5.18 -20.57
N GLY A 160 9.02 -6.09 -19.75
CA GLY A 160 9.48 -7.45 -19.55
C GLY A 160 10.64 -7.61 -18.59
N LEU A 161 10.92 -6.64 -17.72
CA LEU A 161 12.13 -6.62 -16.89
C LEU A 161 12.29 -7.84 -15.99
N PHE A 162 11.23 -8.32 -15.34
CA PHE A 162 11.28 -9.55 -14.56
C PHE A 162 11.67 -10.75 -15.44
N LEU A 163 11.06 -10.87 -16.63
CA LEU A 163 11.33 -11.96 -17.58
C LEU A 163 12.77 -11.89 -18.13
N ILE A 164 13.26 -10.69 -18.42
CA ILE A 164 14.65 -10.45 -18.84
C ILE A 164 15.62 -10.90 -17.74
N ARG A 165 15.35 -10.58 -16.48
CA ARG A 165 16.21 -11.00 -15.36
C ARG A 165 16.13 -12.51 -15.13
N TYR A 166 14.96 -13.15 -15.27
CA TYR A 166 14.88 -14.62 -15.27
C TYR A 166 15.69 -15.25 -16.39
N PHE A 167 15.60 -14.72 -17.61
CA PHE A 167 16.39 -15.20 -18.75
C PHE A 167 17.88 -15.24 -18.40
N GLU A 168 18.41 -14.12 -17.90
CA GLU A 168 19.82 -14.00 -17.53
C GLU A 168 20.22 -14.97 -16.41
N LYS A 169 19.39 -15.10 -15.36
CA LYS A 169 19.69 -15.98 -14.21
C LYS A 169 19.62 -17.45 -14.60
N LEU A 170 18.58 -17.89 -15.32
CA LEU A 170 18.46 -19.25 -15.80
C LEU A 170 19.62 -19.61 -16.74
N PHE A 171 19.98 -18.73 -17.67
CA PHE A 171 21.11 -18.94 -18.56
C PHE A 171 22.42 -19.07 -17.78
N LYS A 172 22.69 -18.15 -16.84
CA LYS A 172 23.87 -18.20 -15.96
C LYS A 172 23.94 -19.52 -15.18
N TYR A 173 22.86 -19.90 -14.51
CA TYR A 173 22.81 -21.10 -13.68
C TYR A 173 22.97 -22.38 -14.52
N LYS A 174 22.33 -22.48 -15.69
CA LYS A 174 22.52 -23.60 -16.62
C LYS A 174 23.98 -23.69 -17.09
N LYS A 175 24.63 -22.56 -17.44
CA LYS A 175 26.05 -22.55 -17.82
C LYS A 175 26.96 -23.07 -16.70
N ILE A 176 26.70 -22.67 -15.45
CA ILE A 176 27.45 -23.17 -14.28
C ILE A 176 27.32 -24.70 -14.20
N ILE A 177 26.10 -25.23 -14.28
CA ILE A 177 25.83 -26.67 -14.22
C ILE A 177 26.53 -27.40 -15.38
N TYR A 178 26.36 -26.95 -16.63
CA TYR A 178 26.99 -27.60 -17.77
C TYR A 178 28.52 -27.59 -17.71
N LYS A 179 29.12 -26.51 -17.21
CA LYS A 179 30.57 -26.42 -16.96
C LYS A 179 31.01 -27.45 -15.92
N MET A 180 30.25 -27.61 -14.83
CA MET A 180 30.52 -28.64 -13.81
C MET A 180 30.36 -30.07 -14.36
N GLN A 181 29.44 -30.27 -15.31
CA GLN A 181 29.29 -31.54 -16.04
C GLN A 181 30.34 -31.77 -17.14
N ARG A 182 31.22 -30.80 -17.41
CA ARG A 182 32.20 -30.82 -18.52
C ARG A 182 31.55 -31.05 -19.90
N LYS A 183 30.31 -30.58 -20.08
CA LYS A 183 29.60 -30.69 -21.36
C LYS A 183 29.90 -29.48 -22.23
N LYS A 184 30.10 -29.73 -23.54
CA LYS A 184 30.13 -28.67 -24.55
C LYS A 184 28.73 -28.07 -24.67
N ILE A 185 28.65 -26.75 -24.65
CA ILE A 185 27.39 -26.01 -24.69
C ILE A 185 27.30 -25.16 -25.94
N ASN A 186 26.11 -25.13 -26.52
CA ASN A 186 25.73 -24.11 -27.48
C ASN A 186 24.89 -23.07 -26.74
N ASP A 187 25.48 -21.89 -26.51
CA ASP A 187 24.83 -20.81 -25.76
C ASP A 187 23.50 -20.39 -26.42
N PHE A 188 23.41 -20.37 -27.74
CA PHE A 188 22.18 -20.05 -28.47
C PHE A 188 21.07 -21.05 -28.19
N MET A 189 21.37 -22.35 -28.23
CA MET A 189 20.37 -23.39 -27.97
C MET A 189 19.80 -23.30 -26.55
N ILE A 190 20.64 -23.01 -25.56
CA ILE A 190 20.19 -22.83 -24.17
C ILE A 190 19.28 -21.59 -24.07
N LYS A 191 19.71 -20.46 -24.65
CA LYS A 191 18.93 -19.21 -24.64
C LYS A 191 17.60 -19.35 -25.37
N LYS A 192 17.60 -19.97 -26.55
CA LYS A 192 16.40 -20.30 -27.33
C LYS A 192 15.45 -21.19 -26.54
N TYR A 193 15.97 -22.22 -25.87
CA TYR A 193 15.12 -23.05 -25.03
C TYR A 193 14.44 -22.25 -23.91
N ILE A 194 15.20 -21.41 -23.20
CA ILE A 194 14.68 -20.60 -22.08
C ILE A 194 13.54 -19.70 -22.54
N ILE A 195 13.74 -18.97 -23.64
CA ILE A 195 12.76 -17.98 -24.11
C ILE A 195 11.49 -18.64 -24.69
N GLU A 196 11.61 -19.82 -25.30
CA GLU A 196 10.49 -20.54 -25.92
C GLU A 196 9.70 -21.39 -24.93
N ASN A 197 10.32 -21.88 -23.85
CA ASN A 197 9.71 -22.89 -22.98
C ASN A 197 9.57 -22.44 -21.51
N ASN A 198 10.40 -21.52 -21.01
CA ASN A 198 10.36 -21.15 -19.59
C ASN A 198 9.65 -19.82 -19.33
N LEU A 199 9.66 -18.88 -20.27
CA LEU A 199 9.23 -17.50 -20.03
C LEU A 199 7.93 -17.14 -20.75
N PHE A 200 6.99 -16.55 -19.99
CA PHE A 200 5.67 -16.14 -20.46
C PHE A 200 5.35 -14.72 -19.97
N GLY A 201 4.67 -13.92 -20.79
CA GLY A 201 4.36 -12.54 -20.43
C GLY A 201 3.05 -12.04 -21.02
N ILE A 202 2.29 -11.29 -20.23
CA ILE A 202 1.08 -10.59 -20.69
C ILE A 202 1.14 -9.15 -20.19
N ASP A 203 0.83 -8.20 -21.06
CA ASP A 203 0.59 -6.81 -20.66
C ASP A 203 -0.51 -6.18 -21.53
N ILE A 204 -1.30 -5.29 -20.95
CA ILE A 204 -2.38 -4.61 -21.67
C ILE A 204 -1.85 -3.64 -22.74
N GLN A 205 -0.63 -3.14 -22.57
CA GLN A 205 -0.01 -2.18 -23.47
C GLN A 205 0.82 -2.88 -24.54
N GLU A 206 0.52 -2.61 -25.81
CA GLU A 206 1.23 -3.22 -26.94
C GLU A 206 2.67 -2.71 -27.10
N LYS A 207 2.92 -1.43 -26.81
CA LYS A 207 4.24 -0.79 -27.00
C LYS A 207 5.32 -1.40 -26.07
N PRO A 208 5.10 -1.53 -24.75
CA PRO A 208 6.04 -2.23 -23.87
C PRO A 208 6.29 -3.68 -24.28
N ILE A 209 5.26 -4.40 -24.72
CA ILE A 209 5.39 -5.77 -25.21
C ILE A 209 6.34 -5.87 -26.40
N LYS A 210 6.23 -4.95 -27.37
CA LYS A 210 7.16 -4.90 -28.51
C LYS A 210 8.61 -4.68 -28.07
N ILE A 211 8.83 -3.80 -27.10
CA ILE A 211 10.17 -3.55 -26.51
C ILE A 211 10.69 -4.81 -25.81
N ALA A 212 9.87 -5.44 -24.95
CA ALA A 212 10.23 -6.67 -24.25
C ALA A 212 10.70 -7.76 -25.21
N LYS A 213 9.95 -7.96 -26.31
CA LYS A 213 10.29 -8.93 -27.35
C LYS A 213 11.62 -8.61 -28.03
N MET A 214 11.86 -7.36 -28.42
CA MET A 214 13.13 -6.94 -29.04
C MET A 214 14.31 -7.18 -28.09
N VAL A 215 14.18 -6.80 -26.82
CA VAL A 215 15.26 -6.99 -25.83
C VAL A 215 15.56 -8.48 -25.65
N LEU A 216 14.56 -9.33 -25.46
CA LEU A 216 14.82 -10.76 -25.24
C LEU A 216 15.39 -11.47 -26.48
N LEU A 217 14.95 -11.10 -27.69
CA LEU A 217 15.56 -11.63 -28.92
C LEU A 217 17.01 -11.17 -29.05
N SER A 218 17.31 -9.91 -28.75
CA SER A 218 18.67 -9.39 -28.78
C SER A 218 19.60 -10.16 -27.83
N LEU A 219 19.10 -10.54 -26.64
CA LEU A 219 19.85 -11.35 -25.68
C LEU A 219 20.03 -12.80 -26.14
N THR A 220 19.07 -13.31 -26.93
CA THR A 220 19.07 -14.69 -27.43
C THR A 220 20.04 -14.87 -28.59
N TYR A 221 19.89 -14.09 -29.66
CA TYR A 221 20.77 -14.15 -30.84
C TYR A 221 22.20 -13.69 -30.54
N GLY A 222 22.38 -12.72 -29.64
CA GLY A 222 23.72 -12.21 -29.31
C GLY A 222 24.40 -11.56 -30.52
N THR A 223 25.66 -11.88 -30.76
CA THR A 223 26.47 -11.28 -31.84
C THR A 223 26.67 -12.20 -33.04
N ASP A 224 26.23 -13.46 -32.96
CA ASP A 224 26.44 -14.45 -34.01
C ASP A 224 25.35 -14.36 -35.08
N LYS A 225 25.66 -13.67 -36.18
CA LYS A 225 24.74 -13.43 -37.30
C LYS A 225 24.25 -14.71 -37.97
N SER A 226 24.99 -15.83 -37.86
CA SER A 226 24.56 -17.11 -38.47
C SER A 226 23.25 -17.64 -37.88
N GLN A 227 22.91 -17.23 -36.66
CA GLN A 227 21.74 -17.70 -35.94
C GLN A 227 20.46 -16.92 -36.30
N TYR A 228 20.56 -15.81 -37.04
CA TYR A 228 19.43 -14.89 -37.25
C TYR A 228 18.34 -15.49 -38.17
N THR A 229 18.66 -16.58 -38.86
CA THR A 229 17.71 -17.34 -39.69
C THR A 229 16.82 -18.28 -38.88
N ASP A 230 17.21 -18.62 -37.65
CA ASP A 230 16.40 -19.46 -36.77
C ASP A 230 15.21 -18.67 -36.21
N LYS A 231 14.00 -19.16 -36.50
CA LYS A 231 12.78 -18.62 -35.90
C LYS A 231 12.75 -18.91 -34.40
N ILE A 232 12.52 -17.86 -33.60
CA ILE A 232 12.32 -17.94 -32.14
C ILE A 232 10.86 -17.61 -31.82
N CYS A 233 10.21 -18.47 -31.05
CA CYS A 233 8.81 -18.28 -30.63
C CYS A 233 8.72 -17.67 -29.23
N LEU A 234 8.19 -16.45 -29.12
CA LEU A 234 8.04 -15.77 -27.83
C LEU A 234 6.64 -15.97 -27.25
N ASN A 235 6.55 -16.39 -25.98
CA ASN A 235 5.28 -16.49 -25.26
C ASN A 235 4.90 -15.17 -24.57
N ILE A 236 5.08 -14.04 -25.27
CA ILE A 236 4.81 -12.69 -24.75
C ILE A 236 3.69 -12.06 -25.60
N LYS A 237 2.58 -11.70 -24.96
CA LYS A 237 1.33 -11.29 -25.63
C LYS A 237 0.83 -9.95 -25.09
N ALA A 238 0.28 -9.13 -25.98
CA ALA A 238 -0.48 -7.95 -25.58
C ALA A 238 -1.93 -8.36 -25.32
N GLY A 239 -2.52 -7.94 -24.20
CA GLY A 239 -3.91 -8.23 -23.85
C GLY A 239 -4.22 -8.02 -22.36
N ASN A 240 -5.50 -8.08 -22.02
CA ASN A 240 -5.95 -7.87 -20.64
C ASN A 240 -5.95 -9.19 -19.86
N SER A 241 -4.95 -9.42 -19.02
CA SER A 241 -4.78 -10.65 -18.24
C SER A 241 -5.91 -10.95 -17.24
N LEU A 242 -6.77 -9.99 -16.90
CA LEU A 242 -7.88 -10.17 -15.97
C LEU A 242 -9.21 -10.45 -16.68
N MET A 243 -9.42 -9.87 -17.86
CA MET A 243 -10.72 -9.87 -18.54
C MET A 243 -10.77 -10.71 -19.82
N ASP A 244 -9.62 -10.99 -20.43
CA ASP A 244 -9.53 -11.77 -21.67
C ASP A 244 -9.13 -13.22 -21.35
N GLU A 245 -10.14 -14.05 -21.10
CA GLU A 245 -9.95 -15.47 -20.82
C GLU A 245 -9.30 -16.21 -22.01
N MET A 246 -9.53 -15.74 -23.24
CA MET A 246 -8.98 -16.39 -24.44
C MET A 246 -7.45 -16.31 -24.53
N ILE A 247 -6.79 -15.38 -23.81
CA ILE A 247 -5.32 -15.31 -23.79
C ILE A 247 -4.73 -16.61 -23.23
N PHE A 248 -5.36 -17.18 -22.20
CA PHE A 248 -4.93 -18.41 -21.55
C PHE A 248 -5.41 -19.67 -22.28
N GLU A 249 -6.35 -19.53 -23.22
CA GLU A 249 -6.91 -20.66 -23.99
C GLU A 249 -6.24 -20.85 -25.36
N LYS A 250 -5.15 -20.12 -25.66
CA LYS A 250 -4.43 -20.21 -26.93
C LYS A 250 -2.99 -20.70 -26.78
N ASP A 251 -2.53 -21.41 -27.80
CA ASP A 251 -1.12 -21.77 -28.02
C ASP A 251 -0.45 -22.45 -26.80
N THR A 252 0.78 -22.05 -26.52
CA THR A 252 1.61 -22.50 -25.38
C THR A 252 1.00 -22.17 -24.03
N PHE A 253 0.21 -21.10 -23.90
CA PHE A 253 -0.47 -20.78 -22.63
C PHE A 253 -1.52 -21.84 -22.29
N LYS A 254 -2.31 -22.29 -23.28
CA LYS A 254 -3.30 -23.35 -23.10
C LYS A 254 -2.63 -24.64 -22.61
N LYS A 255 -1.51 -25.01 -23.23
CA LYS A 255 -0.73 -26.18 -22.83
C LYS A 255 -0.30 -26.08 -21.36
N VAL A 256 0.27 -24.94 -20.95
CA VAL A 256 0.70 -24.75 -19.56
C VAL A 256 -0.47 -24.84 -18.59
N ILE A 257 -1.60 -24.18 -18.90
CA ILE A 257 -2.78 -24.17 -18.00
C ILE A 257 -3.50 -25.52 -17.96
N LYS A 258 -3.76 -26.14 -19.11
CA LYS A 258 -4.60 -27.35 -19.19
C LYS A 258 -3.80 -28.64 -19.03
N ASP A 259 -2.61 -28.72 -19.64
CA ASP A 259 -1.84 -29.97 -19.70
C ASP A 259 -0.78 -30.03 -18.59
N GLU A 260 -0.19 -28.89 -18.21
CA GLU A 260 0.85 -28.82 -17.16
C GLU A 260 0.28 -28.35 -15.80
N GLY A 261 -1.02 -28.03 -15.72
CA GLY A 261 -1.73 -27.68 -14.49
C GLY A 261 -1.53 -26.25 -13.99
N GLY A 262 -0.89 -25.39 -14.77
CA GLY A 262 -0.62 -23.99 -14.43
C GLY A 262 0.86 -23.60 -14.53
N PHE A 263 1.19 -22.41 -14.05
CA PHE A 263 2.56 -21.90 -13.96
C PHE A 263 3.22 -22.30 -12.63
N ASP A 264 4.53 -22.53 -12.66
CA ASP A 264 5.32 -22.82 -11.45
C ASP A 264 5.60 -21.53 -10.67
N ILE A 265 5.81 -20.42 -11.39
CA ILE A 265 6.02 -19.09 -10.78
C ILE A 265 5.19 -18.03 -11.51
N VAL A 266 4.44 -17.24 -10.75
CA VAL A 266 3.90 -15.95 -11.19
C VAL A 266 4.66 -14.86 -10.47
N ILE A 267 5.26 -13.93 -11.22
CA ILE A 267 6.05 -12.81 -10.68
C ILE A 267 5.56 -11.48 -11.25
N GLY A 268 5.78 -10.38 -10.55
CA GLY A 268 5.59 -9.06 -11.13
C GLY A 268 5.36 -7.93 -10.14
N ASN A 269 5.05 -6.76 -10.70
CA ASN A 269 4.61 -5.57 -10.01
C ASN A 269 3.26 -5.13 -10.62
N PRO A 270 2.12 -5.58 -10.06
CA PRO A 270 0.80 -5.25 -10.59
C PRO A 270 0.46 -3.75 -10.41
N PRO A 271 -0.51 -3.19 -11.16
CA PRO A 271 -0.83 -1.76 -11.12
C PRO A 271 -1.51 -1.32 -9.81
N TYR A 272 -1.05 -0.20 -9.22
CA TYR A 272 -1.56 0.33 -7.95
C TYR A 272 -2.63 1.41 -8.18
N LEU A 273 -3.89 1.00 -8.27
CA LEU A 273 -5.03 1.89 -8.46
C LEU A 273 -6.12 1.60 -7.43
N GLY A 274 -6.47 2.57 -6.58
CA GLY A 274 -7.62 2.47 -5.68
C GLY A 274 -8.94 2.76 -6.43
N GLU A 275 -10.05 2.14 -6.01
CA GLU A 275 -11.37 2.38 -6.63
C GLU A 275 -11.80 3.86 -6.57
N LYS A 276 -11.41 4.57 -5.51
CA LYS A 276 -11.67 6.00 -5.37
C LYS A 276 -10.94 6.77 -6.48
N GLY A 277 -11.70 7.43 -7.35
CA GLY A 277 -11.16 8.17 -8.51
C GLY A 277 -11.10 7.34 -9.80
N ASN A 278 -11.16 6.01 -9.72
CA ASN A 278 -11.00 5.10 -10.86
C ASN A 278 -12.22 4.21 -11.13
N LYS A 279 -13.41 4.62 -10.66
CA LYS A 279 -14.64 3.80 -10.67
C LYS A 279 -14.94 3.16 -12.04
N HIS A 280 -14.75 3.90 -13.13
CA HIS A 280 -14.97 3.44 -14.50
C HIS A 280 -14.13 2.20 -14.89
N ILE A 281 -12.92 2.04 -14.34
CA ILE A 281 -12.06 0.86 -14.57
C ILE A 281 -12.63 -0.34 -13.80
N PHE A 282 -13.03 -0.11 -12.56
CA PHE A 282 -13.60 -1.15 -11.70
C PHE A 282 -14.97 -1.64 -12.21
N ASP A 283 -15.80 -0.75 -12.74
CA ASP A 283 -17.12 -1.12 -13.26
C ASP A 283 -17.01 -2.04 -14.49
N LYS A 284 -15.97 -1.89 -15.33
CA LYS A 284 -15.69 -2.81 -16.45
C LYS A 284 -15.42 -4.23 -15.97
N ILE A 285 -14.50 -4.40 -15.02
CA ILE A 285 -14.17 -5.74 -14.50
C ILE A 285 -15.33 -6.33 -13.70
N LYS A 286 -16.08 -5.54 -12.92
CA LYS A 286 -17.29 -5.98 -12.20
C LYS A 286 -18.33 -6.63 -13.12
N GLY A 287 -18.41 -6.22 -14.38
CA GLY A 287 -19.31 -6.81 -15.37
C GLY A 287 -18.97 -8.26 -15.75
N THR A 288 -17.71 -8.68 -15.57
CA THR A 288 -17.19 -10.01 -15.93
C THR A 288 -17.51 -11.08 -14.87
N HIS A 289 -17.45 -12.37 -15.25
CA HIS A 289 -17.58 -13.47 -14.30
C HIS A 289 -16.50 -13.40 -13.20
N PHE A 290 -15.24 -13.17 -13.60
CA PHE A 290 -14.10 -13.02 -12.69
C PHE A 290 -14.28 -11.86 -11.70
N GLY A 291 -14.74 -10.70 -12.18
CA GLY A 291 -15.01 -9.55 -11.33
C GLY A 291 -16.14 -9.78 -10.34
N LYS A 292 -17.25 -10.40 -10.76
CA LYS A 292 -18.35 -10.78 -9.84
C LYS A 292 -17.86 -11.72 -8.73
N LYS A 293 -16.98 -12.67 -9.07
CA LYS A 293 -16.39 -13.62 -8.12
C LYS A 293 -15.53 -12.93 -7.06
N TYR A 294 -14.71 -11.94 -7.43
CA TYR A 294 -13.66 -11.42 -6.54
C TYR A 294 -13.80 -9.97 -6.07
N TYR A 295 -14.66 -9.17 -6.70
CA TYR A 295 -14.84 -7.77 -6.32
C TYR A 295 -15.28 -7.60 -4.85
N GLU A 296 -14.74 -6.54 -4.24
CA GLU A 296 -15.12 -6.01 -2.92
C GLU A 296 -15.07 -4.48 -2.99
N GLY A 297 -16.02 -3.80 -2.34
CA GLY A 297 -16.08 -2.34 -2.40
C GLY A 297 -14.88 -1.67 -1.72
N LYS A 298 -14.39 -0.57 -2.29
CA LYS A 298 -13.21 0.20 -1.81
C LYS A 298 -11.90 -0.60 -1.85
N MET A 299 -11.78 -1.57 -2.76
CA MET A 299 -10.56 -2.35 -2.97
C MET A 299 -9.53 -1.61 -3.86
N ASP A 300 -8.29 -2.11 -3.87
CA ASP A 300 -7.28 -1.74 -4.87
C ASP A 300 -7.28 -2.74 -6.04
N TYR A 301 -6.94 -2.26 -7.23
CA TYR A 301 -7.05 -3.01 -8.48
C TYR A 301 -6.08 -4.21 -8.53
N PHE A 302 -4.89 -4.09 -7.93
CA PHE A 302 -3.93 -5.19 -7.88
C PHE A 302 -4.43 -6.42 -7.12
N TYR A 303 -5.50 -6.31 -6.32
CA TYR A 303 -6.08 -7.49 -5.65
C TYR A 303 -6.60 -8.50 -6.69
N PHE A 304 -7.14 -8.03 -7.82
CA PHE A 304 -7.53 -8.89 -8.93
C PHE A 304 -6.35 -9.66 -9.54
N PHE A 305 -5.16 -9.05 -9.59
CA PHE A 305 -3.96 -9.73 -10.05
C PHE A 305 -3.52 -10.83 -9.10
N ILE A 306 -3.64 -10.63 -7.78
CA ILE A 306 -3.36 -11.68 -6.78
C ILE A 306 -4.32 -12.87 -6.97
N TYR A 307 -5.63 -12.60 -7.15
CA TYR A 307 -6.60 -13.67 -7.42
C TYR A 307 -6.29 -14.41 -8.73
N LYS A 308 -6.02 -13.67 -9.82
CA LYS A 308 -5.73 -14.27 -11.12
C LYS A 308 -4.44 -15.10 -11.08
N ALA A 309 -3.39 -14.59 -10.43
CA ALA A 309 -2.15 -15.31 -10.23
C ALA A 309 -2.38 -16.66 -9.54
N LEU A 310 -3.17 -16.69 -8.46
CA LEU A 310 -3.50 -17.94 -7.76
C LEU A 310 -4.38 -18.89 -8.58
N GLU A 311 -5.24 -18.39 -9.47
CA GLU A 311 -6.00 -19.24 -10.41
C GLU A 311 -5.08 -19.94 -11.41
N ILE A 312 -4.07 -19.25 -11.95
CA ILE A 312 -3.19 -19.76 -13.00
C ILE A 312 -1.93 -20.49 -12.48
N LEU A 313 -1.66 -20.45 -11.18
CA LEU A 313 -0.57 -21.20 -10.56
C LEU A 313 -0.91 -22.70 -10.45
N LYS A 314 0.10 -23.55 -10.61
CA LYS A 314 0.05 -24.95 -10.15
C LYS A 314 -0.15 -25.01 -8.64
N GLU A 315 -0.67 -26.12 -8.14
CA GLU A 315 -0.62 -26.40 -6.71
C GLU A 315 0.83 -26.33 -6.21
N ASN A 316 1.07 -25.71 -5.04
CA ASN A 316 2.40 -25.37 -4.52
C ASN A 316 3.25 -24.38 -5.35
N GLY A 317 2.77 -23.94 -6.52
CA GLY A 317 3.41 -22.91 -7.34
C GLY A 317 3.50 -21.57 -6.60
N ILE A 318 4.48 -20.74 -6.99
CA ILE A 318 4.92 -19.57 -6.21
C ILE A 318 4.41 -18.28 -6.84
N LEU A 319 3.77 -17.44 -6.04
CA LEU A 319 3.51 -16.04 -6.35
C LEU A 319 4.60 -15.17 -5.69
N SER A 320 5.27 -14.34 -6.48
CA SER A 320 6.27 -13.36 -6.03
C SER A 320 5.87 -11.96 -6.49
N TYR A 321 5.25 -11.18 -5.61
CA TYR A 321 4.80 -9.82 -5.93
C TYR A 321 5.42 -8.78 -5.00
N ILE A 322 5.63 -7.59 -5.57
CA ILE A 322 5.77 -6.33 -4.85
C ILE A 322 4.46 -5.55 -5.02
N THR A 323 3.89 -5.08 -3.91
CA THR A 323 2.66 -4.27 -3.89
C THR A 323 2.76 -3.16 -2.86
N THR A 324 1.76 -2.27 -2.80
CA THR A 324 1.54 -1.49 -1.57
C THR A 324 1.10 -2.42 -0.43
N ASN A 325 1.35 -2.00 0.81
CA ASN A 325 1.03 -2.81 1.99
C ASN A 325 -0.44 -2.68 2.46
N TYR A 326 -1.29 -1.92 1.76
CA TYR A 326 -2.64 -1.60 2.25
C TYR A 326 -3.55 -2.80 2.49
N PHE A 327 -3.44 -3.85 1.67
CA PHE A 327 -4.32 -5.02 1.76
C PHE A 327 -4.22 -5.79 3.09
N ILE A 328 -3.14 -5.58 3.87
CA ILE A 328 -2.93 -6.26 5.15
C ILE A 328 -3.96 -5.83 6.22
N THR A 329 -4.47 -4.59 6.15
CA THR A 329 -5.41 -4.03 7.14
C THR A 329 -6.59 -3.28 6.53
N ALA A 330 -6.62 -3.01 5.22
CA ALA A 330 -7.72 -2.27 4.60
C ALA A 330 -9.06 -3.00 4.69
N ASP A 331 -10.15 -2.26 4.96
CA ASP A 331 -11.51 -2.82 5.00
C ASP A 331 -11.91 -3.43 3.65
N GLY A 332 -11.54 -2.78 2.54
CA GLY A 332 -11.81 -3.26 1.17
C GLY A 332 -10.95 -4.43 0.70
N ALA A 333 -10.18 -5.05 1.60
CA ALA A 333 -9.36 -6.24 1.35
C ALA A 333 -9.74 -7.43 2.25
N ALA A 334 -10.85 -7.36 2.98
CA ALA A 334 -11.29 -8.41 3.88
C ALA A 334 -11.53 -9.73 3.15
N LYS A 335 -12.19 -9.68 1.98
CA LYS A 335 -12.39 -10.85 1.11
C LYS A 335 -11.08 -11.42 0.60
N LEU A 336 -10.13 -10.57 0.21
CA LEU A 336 -8.80 -10.99 -0.25
C LEU A 336 -8.02 -11.70 0.85
N ARG A 337 -7.95 -11.13 2.07
CA ARG A 337 -7.24 -11.76 3.18
C ARG A 337 -7.85 -13.11 3.57
N LYS A 338 -9.18 -13.21 3.56
CA LYS A 338 -9.87 -14.50 3.78
C LYS A 338 -9.52 -15.51 2.70
N PHE A 339 -9.49 -15.09 1.43
CA PHE A 339 -9.10 -15.95 0.32
C PHE A 339 -7.65 -16.43 0.45
N LEU A 340 -6.70 -15.54 0.73
CA LEU A 340 -5.29 -15.89 0.92
C LEU A 340 -5.12 -16.88 2.08
N ARG A 341 -5.78 -16.65 3.22
CA ARG A 341 -5.74 -17.58 4.36
C ARG A 341 -6.18 -19.00 3.99
N ASN A 342 -7.17 -19.11 3.12
CA ASN A 342 -7.82 -20.38 2.79
C ASN A 342 -7.23 -21.07 1.56
N ASN A 343 -6.44 -20.39 0.73
CA ASN A 343 -5.97 -20.91 -0.56
C ASN A 343 -4.47 -20.73 -0.79
N ALA A 344 -3.74 -20.12 0.15
CA ALA A 344 -2.33 -19.80 -0.02
C ALA A 344 -1.53 -19.93 1.29
N THR A 345 -0.22 -20.07 1.12
CA THR A 345 0.75 -20.17 2.20
C THR A 345 1.90 -19.21 1.98
N PHE A 346 2.04 -18.21 2.85
CA PHE A 346 3.16 -17.29 2.86
C PHE A 346 4.46 -18.02 3.21
N ILE A 347 5.52 -17.69 2.48
CA ILE A 347 6.86 -18.23 2.64
C ILE A 347 7.73 -17.13 3.26
N ASP A 348 7.83 -16.01 2.54
CA ASP A 348 8.66 -14.88 2.88
C ASP A 348 7.85 -13.58 2.72
N ILE A 349 8.01 -12.66 3.67
CA ILE A 349 7.43 -11.31 3.63
C ILE A 349 8.53 -10.29 3.95
N VAL A 350 8.68 -9.28 3.09
CA VAL A 350 9.53 -8.12 3.31
C VAL A 350 8.64 -6.89 3.39
N ASN A 351 8.51 -6.32 4.59
CA ASN A 351 7.82 -5.05 4.80
C ASN A 351 8.85 -3.92 4.80
N PHE A 352 8.76 -3.05 3.80
CA PHE A 352 9.68 -1.93 3.63
C PHE A 352 9.36 -0.75 4.55
N ASN A 353 8.22 -0.78 5.25
CA ASN A 353 7.79 0.28 6.16
C ASN A 353 7.93 1.67 5.50
N ASP A 354 8.79 2.54 6.01
CA ASP A 354 8.99 3.92 5.52
C ASP A 354 10.05 4.03 4.40
N TYR A 355 10.70 2.93 4.01
CA TYR A 355 11.65 2.92 2.92
C TYR A 355 10.97 3.15 1.56
N GLU A 356 11.33 4.24 0.89
CA GLU A 356 10.76 4.63 -0.40
C GLU A 356 11.47 3.91 -1.56
N ILE A 357 10.96 2.73 -1.95
CA ILE A 357 11.44 1.99 -3.13
C ILE A 357 11.24 2.83 -4.41
N PHE A 358 10.09 3.49 -4.52
CA PHE A 358 9.68 4.25 -5.68
C PHE A 358 9.78 5.75 -5.39
N LYS A 359 10.86 6.40 -5.82
CA LYS A 359 11.11 7.85 -5.58
C LYS A 359 9.97 8.79 -6.03
N SER A 360 9.19 8.38 -7.03
CA SER A 360 8.06 9.15 -7.55
C SER A 360 6.76 8.95 -6.78
N ALA A 361 6.71 8.03 -5.81
CA ALA A 361 5.51 7.62 -5.11
C ALA A 361 5.62 7.93 -3.61
N LYS A 362 5.73 9.22 -3.28
CA LYS A 362 5.92 9.69 -1.90
C LYS A 362 4.78 9.19 -1.00
N GLY A 363 5.15 8.59 0.13
CA GLY A 363 4.21 8.08 1.15
C GLY A 363 3.55 6.74 0.82
N GLN A 364 3.99 6.02 -0.23
CA GLN A 364 3.60 4.63 -0.44
C GLN A 364 4.47 3.68 0.38
N HIS A 365 3.84 2.93 1.29
CA HIS A 365 4.49 1.83 2.00
C HIS A 365 4.36 0.56 1.17
N ASN A 366 5.48 -0.09 0.88
CA ASN A 366 5.54 -1.26 0.01
C ASN A 366 5.77 -2.54 0.81
N ILE A 367 5.27 -3.63 0.25
CA ILE A 367 5.48 -4.99 0.75
C ILE A 367 5.87 -5.87 -0.43
N LEU A 368 6.84 -6.74 -0.20
CA LEU A 368 7.19 -7.81 -1.12
C LEU A 368 6.88 -9.12 -0.43
N PHE A 369 6.21 -10.03 -1.11
CA PHE A 369 5.85 -11.31 -0.53
C PHE A 369 6.01 -12.44 -1.54
N PHE A 370 6.37 -13.59 -0.97
CA PHE A 370 6.38 -14.87 -1.65
C PHE A 370 5.36 -15.75 -0.95
N LEU A 371 4.42 -16.29 -1.71
CA LEU A 371 3.46 -17.27 -1.21
C LEU A 371 3.36 -18.42 -2.20
N SER A 372 2.94 -19.59 -1.72
CA SER A 372 2.55 -20.69 -2.58
C SER A 372 1.05 -20.90 -2.59
N LYS A 373 0.54 -21.40 -3.73
CA LYS A 373 -0.81 -21.92 -3.81
C LYS A 373 -0.96 -23.15 -2.93
N GLY A 374 -2.10 -23.26 -2.25
CA GLY A 374 -2.37 -24.28 -1.24
C GLY A 374 -2.25 -23.70 0.16
N ALA A 375 -3.18 -24.08 1.04
CA ALA A 375 -3.24 -23.56 2.41
C ALA A 375 -2.61 -24.55 3.41
N ASP A 376 -1.53 -24.11 4.06
CA ASP A 376 -0.91 -24.76 5.20
C ASP A 376 -0.77 -23.75 6.32
N GLN A 377 -1.57 -23.93 7.37
CA GLN A 377 -1.58 -23.04 8.54
C GLN A 377 -0.40 -23.29 9.49
N THR A 378 0.29 -24.42 9.33
CA THR A 378 1.40 -24.87 10.17
C THR A 378 2.76 -24.44 9.64
N GLN A 379 2.84 -24.11 8.35
CA GLN A 379 4.05 -23.62 7.70
C GLN A 379 4.61 -22.37 8.40
N SER A 380 5.92 -22.32 8.56
CA SER A 380 6.61 -21.14 9.09
C SER A 380 6.75 -20.04 8.03
N VAL A 381 6.66 -18.77 8.43
CA VAL A 381 6.78 -17.60 7.55
C VAL A 381 8.00 -16.77 7.95
N LYS A 382 8.93 -16.52 7.03
CA LYS A 382 10.06 -15.61 7.25
C LYS A 382 9.59 -14.16 7.06
N ILE A 383 9.85 -13.30 8.03
CA ILE A 383 9.49 -11.88 7.98
C ILE A 383 10.75 -11.03 8.11
N LYS A 384 10.92 -10.11 7.17
CA LYS A 384 11.90 -9.02 7.18
C LYS A 384 11.18 -7.69 7.33
N TYR A 385 11.60 -6.88 8.28
CA TYR A 385 11.07 -5.55 8.56
C TYR A 385 12.17 -4.51 8.43
N ILE A 386 12.04 -3.61 7.47
CA ILE A 386 13.00 -2.51 7.25
C ILE A 386 12.66 -1.36 8.21
N LYS A 387 13.66 -0.88 8.96
CA LYS A 387 13.47 0.13 10.03
C LYS A 387 13.79 1.54 9.60
N GLU A 388 14.74 1.71 8.68
CA GLU A 388 15.27 3.01 8.31
C GLU A 388 14.77 3.43 6.93
N ARG A 389 14.49 4.72 6.79
CA ARG A 389 14.07 5.33 5.52
C ARG A 389 15.25 5.56 4.58
N ASP A 390 16.40 5.92 5.12
CA ASP A 390 17.56 6.37 4.38
C ASP A 390 18.60 5.26 4.24
N ILE A 391 18.28 4.28 3.39
CA ILE A 391 19.18 3.18 3.01
C ILE A 391 19.51 3.35 1.53
N ASP A 392 20.78 3.33 1.14
CA ASP A 392 21.11 3.38 -0.28
C ASP A 392 20.73 2.07 -1.00
N LYS A 393 20.78 2.07 -2.34
CA LYS A 393 20.30 0.93 -3.14
C LYS A 393 21.21 -0.29 -3.04
N GLU A 394 22.50 -0.10 -2.89
CA GLU A 394 23.48 -1.19 -2.83
C GLU A 394 23.39 -1.85 -1.46
N GLU A 395 23.34 -1.05 -0.39
CA GLU A 395 23.12 -1.55 0.95
C GLU A 395 21.76 -2.27 1.08
N MET A 396 20.68 -1.73 0.50
CA MET A 396 19.38 -2.41 0.50
C MET A 396 19.45 -3.78 -0.19
N HIS A 397 20.17 -3.90 -1.30
CA HIS A 397 20.36 -5.17 -1.99
C HIS A 397 21.05 -6.21 -1.09
N GLU A 398 22.06 -5.80 -0.34
CA GLU A 398 22.75 -6.66 0.63
C GLU A 398 21.84 -7.04 1.80
N LEU A 399 21.11 -6.07 2.37
CA LEU A 399 20.19 -6.29 3.49
C LEU A 399 19.05 -7.26 3.14
N LEU A 400 18.55 -7.22 1.90
CA LEU A 400 17.54 -8.18 1.43
C LEU A 400 18.08 -9.62 1.43
N ARG A 401 19.39 -9.82 1.26
CA ARG A 401 20.05 -11.14 1.26
C ARG A 401 20.62 -11.53 2.63
N GLU A 402 20.78 -10.57 3.53
CA GLU A 402 21.28 -10.82 4.88
C GLU A 402 20.36 -11.80 5.62
N ASN A 403 20.97 -12.80 6.28
CA ASN A 403 20.30 -13.80 7.10
C ASN A 403 20.42 -13.51 8.62
N LYS A 404 21.05 -12.40 9.02
CA LYS A 404 21.15 -11.99 10.41
C LYS A 404 19.76 -11.66 10.95
N LYS A 405 19.43 -12.20 12.13
CA LYS A 405 18.15 -11.95 12.81
C LYS A 405 17.90 -10.47 13.10
N ARG A 406 18.95 -9.67 13.31
CA ARG A 406 18.80 -8.26 13.65
C ARG A 406 20.05 -7.47 13.28
N THR A 407 19.85 -6.30 12.68
CA THR A 407 20.85 -5.23 12.58
C THR A 407 20.22 -3.91 13.05
N LYS A 408 20.93 -2.78 12.91
CA LYS A 408 20.33 -1.45 13.15
C LYS A 408 19.18 -1.15 12.16
N LYS A 409 19.34 -1.61 10.90
CA LYS A 409 18.47 -1.27 9.76
C LYS A 409 17.36 -2.28 9.47
N ILE A 410 17.55 -3.55 9.81
CA ILE A 410 16.60 -4.62 9.55
C ILE A 410 16.33 -5.46 10.80
N TYR A 411 15.08 -5.90 10.95
CA TYR A 411 14.72 -6.97 11.86
C TYR A 411 14.18 -8.16 11.06
N GLN A 412 14.69 -9.36 11.35
CA GLN A 412 14.31 -10.60 10.69
C GLN A 412 13.92 -11.66 11.73
N TYR A 413 12.78 -12.28 11.52
CA TYR A 413 12.30 -13.37 12.35
C TYR A 413 11.52 -14.38 11.52
N THR A 414 11.26 -15.54 12.12
CA THR A 414 10.41 -16.57 11.54
C THR A 414 9.21 -16.74 12.45
N LEU A 415 8.01 -16.48 11.92
CA LEU A 415 6.77 -16.92 12.56
C LEU A 415 6.68 -18.43 12.41
N PRO A 416 6.52 -19.20 13.50
CA PRO A 416 6.56 -20.66 13.43
C PRO A 416 5.37 -21.26 12.69
N ARG A 417 4.22 -20.57 12.66
CA ARG A 417 2.99 -21.03 12.00
C ARG A 417 2.28 -19.88 11.31
N GLN A 418 1.85 -20.08 10.07
CA GLN A 418 1.11 -19.10 9.27
C GLN A 418 -0.16 -18.62 9.97
N GLN A 419 -0.85 -19.47 10.74
CA GLN A 419 -2.06 -19.03 11.44
C GLN A 419 -1.82 -17.79 12.35
N ASN A 420 -0.60 -17.62 12.87
CA ASN A 420 -0.23 -16.49 13.73
C ASN A 420 -0.04 -15.20 12.92
N LEU A 421 0.07 -15.28 11.59
CA LEU A 421 0.09 -14.11 10.71
C LEU A 421 -1.27 -13.41 10.70
N TYR A 422 -2.37 -14.13 10.96
CA TYR A 422 -3.72 -13.59 10.85
C TYR A 422 -4.30 -13.23 12.22
N GLY A 423 -4.71 -11.98 12.39
CA GLY A 423 -5.41 -11.52 13.58
C GLY A 423 -6.88 -11.96 13.63
N PRO A 424 -7.56 -11.73 14.77
CA PRO A 424 -8.97 -12.14 14.97
C PRO A 424 -9.93 -11.60 13.90
N ASN A 425 -9.68 -10.37 13.41
CA ASN A 425 -10.49 -9.73 12.37
C ASN A 425 -10.03 -10.08 10.94
N GLY A 426 -9.16 -11.09 10.79
CA GLY A 426 -8.59 -11.50 9.51
C GLY A 426 -7.52 -10.56 8.94
N HIS A 427 -7.03 -9.59 9.72
CA HIS A 427 -5.91 -8.72 9.32
C HIS A 427 -4.60 -9.51 9.29
N ILE A 428 -3.69 -9.14 8.40
CA ILE A 428 -2.33 -9.69 8.36
C ILE A 428 -1.44 -8.84 9.28
N LEU A 429 -0.79 -9.49 10.24
CA LEU A 429 -0.07 -8.88 11.35
C LEU A 429 1.42 -8.96 11.12
N ILE A 430 1.95 -8.01 10.35
CA ILE A 430 3.40 -7.92 10.13
C ILE A 430 3.96 -6.91 11.14
N GLN A 431 4.60 -7.43 12.17
CA GLN A 431 5.17 -6.61 13.24
C GLN A 431 6.68 -6.47 13.06
N GLU A 432 7.25 -5.43 13.67
CA GLU A 432 8.69 -5.23 13.70
C GLU A 432 9.38 -6.32 14.52
N ASN A 433 8.74 -6.89 15.55
CA ASN A 433 9.31 -7.87 16.45
C ASN A 433 8.29 -8.97 16.76
N ASN A 434 8.68 -10.24 16.68
CA ASN A 434 7.80 -11.36 16.97
C ASN A 434 7.34 -11.45 18.44
N GLN A 435 8.08 -10.83 19.36
CA GLN A 435 7.70 -10.73 20.77
C GLN A 435 6.53 -9.78 20.99
N TYR A 436 6.29 -8.84 20.06
CA TYR A 436 5.16 -7.91 20.19
C TYR A 436 3.84 -8.68 20.12
N ASP A 437 3.73 -9.70 19.27
CA ASP A 437 2.49 -10.46 19.12
C ASP A 437 2.12 -11.18 20.41
N TYR A 438 3.12 -11.81 21.05
CA TYR A 438 2.95 -12.45 22.34
C TYR A 438 2.52 -11.44 23.44
N ILE A 439 3.17 -10.27 23.52
CA ILE A 439 2.80 -9.23 24.49
C ILE A 439 1.37 -8.71 24.21
N LEU A 440 1.04 -8.44 22.95
CA LEU A 440 -0.30 -7.98 22.55
C LEU A 440 -1.35 -9.03 22.88
N LYS A 441 -1.09 -10.31 22.57
CA LYS A 441 -1.99 -11.41 22.90
C LYS A 441 -2.22 -11.48 24.41
N LYS A 442 -1.16 -11.38 25.22
CA LYS A 442 -1.24 -11.35 26.68
C LYS A 442 -2.05 -10.15 27.19
N ILE A 443 -1.84 -8.95 26.63
CA ILE A 443 -2.65 -7.76 26.95
C ILE A 443 -4.15 -8.03 26.69
N TYR A 444 -4.46 -8.64 25.55
CA TYR A 444 -5.84 -9.00 25.19
C TYR A 444 -6.44 -10.05 26.12
N GLU A 445 -5.72 -11.15 26.35
CA GLU A 445 -6.17 -12.28 27.18
C GLU A 445 -6.35 -11.89 28.65
N ASN A 446 -5.55 -10.95 29.15
CA ASN A 446 -5.73 -10.41 30.50
C ASN A 446 -6.84 -9.36 30.59
N SER A 447 -7.44 -8.91 29.49
CA SER A 447 -8.51 -7.90 29.52
C SER A 447 -9.91 -8.54 29.59
N GLN A 448 -10.81 -7.99 30.40
CA GLN A 448 -12.19 -8.50 30.48
C GLN A 448 -13.13 -7.93 29.42
N TYR A 449 -12.85 -6.70 28.96
CA TYR A 449 -13.74 -5.99 28.05
C TYR A 449 -12.97 -5.35 26.91
N THR A 450 -13.64 -5.14 25.80
CA THR A 450 -13.25 -4.13 24.83
C THR A 450 -13.87 -2.78 25.18
N LEU A 451 -13.26 -1.68 24.74
CA LEU A 451 -13.83 -0.35 24.97
C LEU A 451 -15.24 -0.20 24.39
N LYS A 452 -15.58 -0.91 23.30
CA LYS A 452 -16.95 -0.94 22.75
C LYS A 452 -17.96 -1.51 23.72
N GLU A 453 -17.59 -2.43 24.59
CA GLU A 453 -18.51 -3.03 25.56
C GLU A 453 -18.82 -2.06 26.70
N LEU A 454 -17.84 -1.24 27.08
CA LEU A 454 -17.98 -0.24 28.15
C LEU A 454 -18.59 1.08 27.66
N CYS A 455 -18.22 1.52 26.46
CA CYS A 455 -18.45 2.88 25.96
C CYS A 455 -19.05 2.91 24.55
N ASN A 456 -19.72 4.02 24.25
CA ASN A 456 -20.05 4.44 22.88
C ASN A 456 -18.91 5.32 22.36
N ILE A 457 -18.48 5.06 21.11
CA ILE A 457 -17.48 5.87 20.42
C ILE A 457 -18.17 6.66 19.31
N ASN A 458 -18.22 7.97 19.48
CA ASN A 458 -18.99 8.89 18.65
C ASN A 458 -18.06 9.82 17.90
N GLN A 459 -18.32 10.03 16.61
CA GLN A 459 -17.65 11.08 15.85
C GLN A 459 -18.28 12.44 16.14
N GLY A 460 -17.48 13.50 16.13
CA GLY A 460 -17.95 14.88 16.14
C GLY A 460 -18.87 15.24 14.97
N VAL A 461 -19.27 16.51 14.94
CA VAL A 461 -20.29 17.03 14.03
C VAL A 461 -19.74 17.11 12.60
N VAL A 462 -20.56 16.76 11.61
CA VAL A 462 -20.29 17.09 10.20
C VAL A 462 -21.27 18.17 9.77
N SER A 463 -20.79 19.40 9.65
CA SER A 463 -21.61 20.52 9.16
C SER A 463 -21.94 20.39 7.67
N GLY A 464 -20.98 19.88 6.89
CA GLY A 464 -21.02 19.85 5.43
C GLY A 464 -20.58 21.17 4.76
N ALA A 465 -20.43 22.25 5.54
CA ALA A 465 -19.96 23.55 5.09
C ALA A 465 -19.56 24.41 6.31
N ASP A 466 -18.33 24.25 6.83
CA ASP A 466 -17.91 25.00 8.03
C ASP A 466 -17.83 26.51 7.75
N LYS A 467 -17.15 26.86 6.66
CA LYS A 467 -16.85 28.23 6.21
C LYS A 467 -16.63 28.26 4.70
N ILE A 468 -16.57 29.46 4.14
CA ILE A 468 -16.22 29.69 2.74
C ILE A 468 -14.74 29.36 2.50
N THR A 469 -14.48 28.55 1.48
CA THR A 469 -13.14 28.16 1.03
C THR A 469 -12.92 28.59 -0.41
N LYS A 470 -11.65 28.62 -0.86
CA LYS A 470 -11.30 28.95 -2.25
C LYS A 470 -12.02 28.03 -3.24
N ASP A 471 -12.03 26.73 -2.98
CA ASP A 471 -12.72 25.75 -3.80
C ASP A 471 -14.24 26.01 -3.92
N ILE A 472 -14.88 26.54 -2.88
CA ILE A 472 -16.31 26.91 -2.96
C ILE A 472 -16.49 28.09 -3.93
N LEU A 473 -15.70 29.15 -3.76
CA LEU A 473 -15.78 30.35 -4.60
C LEU A 473 -15.44 30.09 -6.07
N GLU A 474 -14.47 29.21 -6.32
CA GLU A 474 -13.98 28.93 -7.68
C GLU A 474 -14.82 27.89 -8.43
N LYS A 475 -15.43 26.92 -7.72
CA LYS A 475 -16.00 25.72 -8.36
C LYS A 475 -17.46 25.46 -8.03
N LYS A 476 -18.01 26.04 -6.96
CA LYS A 476 -19.37 25.71 -6.49
C LYS A 476 -20.40 26.80 -6.70
N ILE A 477 -19.99 28.06 -6.85
CA ILE A 477 -20.87 29.20 -7.09
C ILE A 477 -20.30 30.09 -8.19
N SER A 478 -21.14 30.92 -8.81
CA SER A 478 -20.71 31.90 -9.80
C SER A 478 -20.10 33.15 -9.14
N LEU A 479 -19.26 33.86 -9.88
CA LEU A 479 -18.70 35.16 -9.45
C LEU A 479 -19.80 36.20 -9.21
N GLU A 480 -20.87 36.18 -10.01
CA GLU A 480 -22.03 37.07 -9.84
C GLU A 480 -22.76 36.79 -8.53
N TYR A 481 -23.06 35.52 -8.24
CA TYR A 481 -23.73 35.13 -6.99
C TYR A 481 -22.90 35.51 -5.76
N ALA A 482 -21.58 35.27 -5.81
CA ALA A 482 -20.68 35.65 -4.73
C ALA A 482 -20.68 37.16 -4.46
N LYS A 483 -20.71 37.99 -5.51
CA LYS A 483 -20.80 39.45 -5.39
C LYS A 483 -22.17 39.91 -4.88
N GLU A 484 -23.26 39.37 -5.42
CA GLU A 484 -24.63 39.72 -5.03
C GLU A 484 -24.88 39.46 -3.54
N LYS A 485 -24.45 38.29 -3.04
CA LYS A 485 -24.62 37.90 -1.63
C LYS A 485 -23.50 38.38 -0.71
N ASN A 486 -22.54 39.16 -1.22
CA ASN A 486 -21.37 39.66 -0.51
C ASN A 486 -20.59 38.55 0.24
N ILE A 487 -20.34 37.43 -0.44
CA ILE A 487 -19.67 36.25 0.13
C ILE A 487 -18.15 36.43 0.05
N ILE A 488 -17.47 36.38 1.20
CA ILE A 488 -16.01 36.56 1.28
C ILE A 488 -15.29 35.29 1.76
N LEU A 489 -14.02 35.16 1.37
CA LEU A 489 -13.20 34.01 1.74
C LEU A 489 -13.05 33.88 3.26
N TYR A 490 -13.18 32.66 3.78
CA TYR A 490 -13.11 32.30 5.20
C TYR A 490 -14.27 32.74 6.10
N GLN A 491 -15.29 33.40 5.56
CA GLN A 491 -16.51 33.70 6.28
C GLN A 491 -17.18 32.42 6.79
N GLY A 492 -17.60 32.43 8.05
CA GLY A 492 -18.26 31.30 8.70
C GLY A 492 -19.67 31.06 8.16
N ILE A 493 -20.02 29.79 7.96
CA ILE A 493 -21.38 29.37 7.60
C ILE A 493 -22.03 28.74 8.84
N PHE A 494 -21.62 27.52 9.19
CA PHE A 494 -22.02 26.86 10.43
C PHE A 494 -20.99 27.00 11.55
N VAL A 495 -19.74 27.34 11.21
CA VAL A 495 -18.65 27.51 12.18
C VAL A 495 -18.20 28.96 12.14
N LEU A 496 -18.53 29.68 13.21
CA LEU A 496 -18.41 31.13 13.33
C LEU A 496 -17.26 31.49 14.29
N SER A 497 -16.58 32.59 14.01
CA SER A 497 -15.70 33.26 14.97
C SER A 497 -16.52 34.03 16.00
N GLU A 498 -15.91 34.36 17.14
CA GLU A 498 -16.54 35.20 18.16
C GLU A 498 -17.02 36.54 17.61
N LYS A 499 -16.19 37.18 16.78
CA LYS A 499 -16.55 38.43 16.08
C LYS A 499 -17.82 38.27 15.25
N GLU A 500 -17.91 37.22 14.43
CA GLU A 500 -19.08 36.96 13.59
C GLU A 500 -20.33 36.69 14.42
N VAL A 501 -20.22 35.93 15.51
CA VAL A 501 -21.36 35.66 16.41
C VAL A 501 -21.88 36.94 17.05
N ASN A 502 -21.00 37.84 17.46
CA ASN A 502 -21.37 39.13 18.04
C ASN A 502 -22.01 40.07 17.00
N GLU A 503 -21.42 40.19 15.81
CA GLU A 503 -21.94 41.03 14.72
C GLU A 503 -23.31 40.55 14.23
N LEU A 504 -23.54 39.24 14.19
CA LEU A 504 -24.81 38.63 13.80
C LEU A 504 -25.85 38.63 14.95
N GLY A 505 -25.44 38.99 16.18
CA GLY A 505 -26.30 38.97 17.37
C GLY A 505 -26.75 37.55 17.76
N PHE A 506 -25.92 36.54 17.52
CA PHE A 506 -26.26 35.14 17.74
C PHE A 506 -25.91 34.61 19.14
N LEU A 507 -25.12 35.34 19.92
CA LEU A 507 -24.50 34.81 21.15
C LEU A 507 -25.51 34.20 22.15
N GLU A 508 -26.66 34.86 22.32
CA GLU A 508 -27.73 34.45 23.23
C GLU A 508 -28.71 33.44 22.62
N LEU A 509 -28.51 33.04 21.36
CA LEU A 509 -29.40 32.09 20.69
C LEU A 509 -29.13 30.65 21.14
N PRO A 510 -30.19 29.83 21.33
CA PRO A 510 -30.05 28.44 21.78
C PRO A 510 -29.32 27.54 20.77
N TYR A 511 -29.17 28.00 19.53
CA TYR A 511 -28.48 27.31 18.44
C TYR A 511 -26.96 27.41 18.54
N ILE A 512 -26.43 28.38 19.27
CA ILE A 512 -24.99 28.61 19.35
C ILE A 512 -24.37 27.74 20.44
N LYS A 513 -23.38 26.95 20.05
CA LYS A 513 -22.64 26.05 20.95
C LYS A 513 -21.14 26.35 20.89
N PRO A 514 -20.41 26.26 22.00
CA PRO A 514 -18.96 26.45 22.00
C PRO A 514 -18.28 25.37 21.16
N MET A 515 -17.37 25.77 20.26
CA MET A 515 -16.68 24.86 19.35
C MET A 515 -15.16 24.88 19.55
N TYR A 516 -14.62 23.68 19.70
CA TYR A 516 -13.22 23.43 19.98
C TYR A 516 -12.56 22.69 18.81
N LYS A 517 -11.23 22.77 18.78
CA LYS A 517 -10.36 22.15 17.77
C LYS A 517 -9.57 20.99 18.39
N ASN A 518 -8.99 20.19 17.52
CA ASN A 518 -8.09 19.09 17.92
C ASN A 518 -6.88 19.58 18.72
N SER A 519 -6.43 20.82 18.47
CA SER A 519 -5.34 21.49 19.20
C SER A 519 -5.67 21.73 20.68
N ASP A 520 -6.96 21.75 21.01
CA ASP A 520 -7.47 22.09 22.33
C ASP A 520 -7.55 20.84 23.23
N ILE A 521 -7.12 19.69 22.72
CA ILE A 521 -7.05 18.42 23.42
C ILE A 521 -5.59 18.15 23.81
N GLN A 522 -5.36 18.10 25.13
CA GLN A 522 -4.09 17.64 25.69
C GLN A 522 -4.26 16.25 26.28
N ARG A 523 -3.16 15.68 26.78
CA ARG A 523 -3.23 14.44 27.54
C ARG A 523 -3.86 14.76 28.90
N TYR A 524 -4.86 13.99 29.29
CA TYR A 524 -5.68 14.11 30.51
C TYR A 524 -6.73 15.24 30.54
N PHE A 525 -6.50 16.39 29.91
CA PHE A 525 -7.41 17.54 29.99
C PHE A 525 -7.65 18.24 28.64
N CYS A 526 -8.75 18.98 28.55
CA CYS A 526 -9.09 19.84 27.42
C CYS A 526 -8.98 21.32 27.80
N SER A 527 -8.82 22.20 26.80
CA SER A 527 -9.08 23.63 27.00
C SER A 527 -10.55 23.87 27.35
N ASN A 528 -10.77 24.83 28.25
CA ASN A 528 -12.11 25.31 28.59
C ASN A 528 -12.54 26.51 27.73
N GLU A 529 -11.60 27.17 27.05
CA GLU A 529 -11.86 28.35 26.22
C GLU A 529 -12.10 27.94 24.76
N ALA A 530 -13.31 28.18 24.27
CA ALA A 530 -13.67 27.88 22.89
C ALA A 530 -13.15 28.99 21.96
N SER A 531 -12.40 28.61 20.93
CA SER A 531 -11.91 29.58 19.93
C SER A 531 -12.94 29.94 18.85
N LYS A 532 -14.07 29.23 18.82
CA LYS A 532 -15.12 29.33 17.80
C LYS A 532 -16.47 28.93 18.36
N TYR A 533 -17.50 29.19 17.57
CA TYR A 533 -18.87 28.83 17.85
C TYR A 533 -19.46 28.01 16.70
N LEU A 534 -20.28 27.02 17.05
CA LEU A 534 -21.01 26.17 16.14
C LEU A 534 -22.48 26.58 16.14
N LEU A 535 -23.00 26.91 14.97
CA LEU A 535 -24.43 27.03 14.72
C LEU A 535 -25.03 25.63 14.59
N TYR A 536 -25.59 25.12 15.68
CA TYR A 536 -26.08 23.76 15.79
C TYR A 536 -27.56 23.64 15.39
N ILE A 537 -27.81 23.38 14.11
CA ILE A 537 -29.18 23.20 13.60
C ILE A 537 -29.40 21.76 13.16
N SER A 538 -30.41 21.13 13.75
CA SER A 538 -30.84 19.76 13.45
C SER A 538 -32.30 19.78 13.03
N ASP A 539 -32.60 19.16 11.90
CA ASP A 539 -33.94 18.98 11.32
C ASP A 539 -34.88 18.11 12.18
N LYS A 540 -34.33 17.42 13.19
CA LYS A 540 -35.11 16.72 14.22
C LYS A 540 -35.56 17.61 15.38
N ILE A 541 -34.99 18.80 15.50
CA ILE A 541 -35.19 19.71 16.63
C ILE A 541 -35.94 20.96 16.17
N PHE A 542 -35.70 21.41 14.93
CA PHE A 542 -36.28 22.66 14.40
C PHE A 542 -36.77 22.48 12.95
N THR A 543 -37.97 22.99 12.69
CA THR A 543 -38.49 23.25 11.35
C THR A 543 -38.06 24.64 10.86
N GLU A 544 -38.13 24.91 9.55
CA GLU A 544 -37.70 26.19 8.97
C GLU A 544 -38.46 27.38 9.57
N THR A 545 -39.76 27.21 9.83
CA THR A 545 -40.63 28.23 10.43
C THR A 545 -40.36 28.50 11.91
N GLU A 546 -39.63 27.62 12.59
CA GLU A 546 -39.26 27.78 14.01
C GLU A 546 -37.89 28.43 14.19
N LEU A 547 -37.12 28.64 13.11
CA LEU A 547 -35.81 29.25 13.19
C LEU A 547 -35.91 30.77 13.35
N ASP A 548 -35.01 31.33 14.15
CA ASP A 548 -34.88 32.78 14.30
C ASP A 548 -34.57 33.42 12.93
N ASN A 549 -35.26 34.51 12.61
CA ASN A 549 -35.13 35.18 11.31
C ASN A 549 -33.68 35.55 10.98
N ARG A 550 -32.86 35.90 11.98
CA ARG A 550 -31.46 36.26 11.78
C ARG A 550 -30.62 35.06 11.32
N ILE A 551 -30.94 33.86 11.81
CA ILE A 551 -30.30 32.60 11.37
C ILE A 551 -30.66 32.31 9.93
N LEU A 552 -31.95 32.41 9.58
CA LEU A 552 -32.43 32.18 8.22
C LEU A 552 -31.80 33.17 7.23
N GLU A 553 -31.73 34.45 7.60
CA GLU A 553 -31.10 35.48 6.79
C GLU A 553 -29.62 35.17 6.54
N HIS A 554 -28.88 34.78 7.59
CA HIS A 554 -27.47 34.37 7.46
C HIS A 554 -27.29 33.15 6.55
N LEU A 555 -28.04 32.07 6.78
CA LEU A 555 -27.89 30.84 6.00
C LEU A 555 -28.37 30.99 4.55
N SER A 556 -29.38 31.82 4.31
CA SER A 556 -29.92 32.08 2.96
C SER A 556 -28.88 32.66 2.01
N LYS A 557 -27.89 33.41 2.52
CA LYS A 557 -26.74 33.88 1.73
C LYS A 557 -26.00 32.71 1.07
N TYR A 558 -25.96 31.56 1.73
CA TYR A 558 -25.22 30.37 1.28
C TYR A 558 -26.10 29.28 0.69
N LYS A 559 -27.39 29.55 0.44
CA LYS A 559 -28.37 28.53 0.03
C LYS A 559 -27.91 27.70 -1.18
N GLU A 560 -27.39 28.35 -2.23
CA GLU A 560 -26.90 27.65 -3.42
C GLU A 560 -25.75 26.65 -3.12
N ILE A 561 -24.91 26.97 -2.13
CA ILE A 561 -23.84 26.08 -1.67
C ILE A 561 -24.42 24.89 -0.90
N LEU A 562 -25.39 25.18 -0.03
CA LEU A 562 -25.98 24.23 0.92
C LEU A 562 -26.92 23.22 0.26
N GLU A 563 -27.62 23.62 -0.80
CA GLU A 563 -28.48 22.76 -1.63
C GLU A 563 -27.68 21.74 -2.44
N LYS A 564 -26.45 22.09 -2.84
CA LYS A 564 -25.53 21.18 -3.54
C LYS A 564 -24.87 20.14 -2.62
N ARG A 565 -25.18 20.13 -1.32
CA ARG A 565 -24.66 19.10 -0.40
C ARG A 565 -25.34 17.76 -0.68
N ARG A 566 -24.57 16.67 -0.60
CA ARG A 566 -25.01 15.31 -0.95
C ARG A 566 -26.32 14.90 -0.28
N GLU A 567 -26.47 15.15 1.02
CA GLU A 567 -27.65 14.72 1.76
C GLU A 567 -28.88 15.57 1.42
N THR A 568 -28.68 16.85 1.08
CA THR A 568 -29.73 17.74 0.58
C THR A 568 -30.21 17.31 -0.81
N ILE A 569 -29.28 17.04 -1.75
CA ILE A 569 -29.61 16.52 -3.09
C ILE A 569 -30.42 15.21 -3.01
N ARG A 570 -30.12 14.36 -2.02
CA ARG A 570 -30.83 13.09 -1.82
C ARG A 570 -32.17 13.25 -1.08
N GLY A 571 -32.56 14.47 -0.71
CA GLY A 571 -33.78 14.74 0.06
C GLY A 571 -33.74 14.19 1.50
N ILE A 572 -32.55 13.86 2.02
CA ILE A 572 -32.41 13.26 3.37
C ILE A 572 -32.44 14.35 4.44
N ARG A 573 -32.00 15.57 4.12
CA ARG A 573 -31.93 16.72 5.03
C ARG A 573 -32.35 18.01 4.33
N PRO A 574 -32.96 18.96 5.05
CA PRO A 574 -33.17 20.30 4.52
C PRO A 574 -31.85 21.07 4.40
N TRP A 575 -31.82 22.06 3.51
CA TRP A 575 -30.61 22.80 3.15
C TRP A 575 -30.01 23.61 4.33
N TYR A 576 -30.83 24.06 5.28
CA TYR A 576 -30.40 24.86 6.43
C TYR A 576 -29.85 24.02 7.60
N ALA A 577 -30.03 22.69 7.60
CA ALA A 577 -29.58 21.83 8.70
C ALA A 577 -28.12 21.37 8.52
N LEU A 578 -27.46 21.00 9.63
CA LEU A 578 -26.16 20.33 9.60
C LEU A 578 -26.24 19.04 8.77
N GLN A 579 -25.17 18.71 8.05
CA GLN A 579 -25.16 17.52 7.19
C GLN A 579 -25.37 16.24 8.01
N TRP A 580 -24.59 16.04 9.08
CA TRP A 580 -24.82 14.98 10.06
C TRP A 580 -24.73 15.53 11.49
N PRO A 581 -25.87 15.97 12.08
CA PRO A 581 -25.93 16.29 13.51
C PRO A 581 -25.73 15.02 14.36
N ARG A 582 -25.50 15.21 15.65
CA ARG A 582 -25.38 14.16 16.67
C ARG A 582 -26.42 14.39 17.77
N LYS A 583 -26.44 13.52 18.79
CA LYS A 583 -27.20 13.84 19.99
C LYS A 583 -26.37 14.78 20.87
N GLN A 584 -26.97 15.85 21.38
CA GLN A 584 -26.27 16.87 22.18
C GLN A 584 -25.67 16.30 23.48
N GLU A 585 -26.32 15.29 24.07
CA GLU A 585 -25.81 14.51 25.21
C GLU A 585 -24.39 13.96 25.01
N ILE A 586 -23.95 13.73 23.77
CA ILE A 586 -22.58 13.28 23.47
C ILE A 586 -21.56 14.37 23.82
N PHE A 587 -21.92 15.64 23.69
CA PHE A 587 -21.04 16.80 23.86
C PHE A 587 -21.25 17.50 25.20
N GLU A 588 -22.38 17.29 25.86
CA GLU A 588 -22.76 18.00 27.08
C GLU A 588 -22.51 17.16 28.34
N ASN A 589 -22.67 15.84 28.27
CA ASN A 589 -22.39 14.95 29.40
C ASN A 589 -20.89 14.70 29.58
N THR A 590 -20.53 14.11 30.72
CA THR A 590 -19.17 13.62 31.00
C THR A 590 -18.71 12.62 29.94
N LYS A 591 -17.52 12.87 29.40
CA LYS A 591 -16.97 12.14 28.26
C LYS A 591 -15.46 12.23 28.23
N ILE A 592 -14.83 11.28 27.56
CA ILE A 592 -13.43 11.40 27.15
C ILE A 592 -13.39 11.89 25.70
N VAL A 593 -12.61 12.93 25.44
CA VAL A 593 -12.39 13.54 24.13
C VAL A 593 -11.04 13.06 23.57
N VAL A 594 -11.00 12.75 22.27
CA VAL A 594 -9.80 12.24 21.60
C VAL A 594 -9.70 12.77 20.16
N PRO A 595 -8.55 13.30 19.71
CA PRO A 595 -8.38 13.74 18.34
C PRO A 595 -8.36 12.54 17.40
N HIS A 596 -8.84 12.70 16.16
CA HIS A 596 -8.79 11.64 15.16
C HIS A 596 -7.34 11.21 14.84
N ARG A 597 -6.36 12.10 14.97
CA ARG A 597 -4.95 11.76 14.77
C ARG A 597 -4.07 12.36 15.86
N ALA A 598 -3.16 11.55 16.39
CA ALA A 598 -2.13 11.99 17.33
C ALA A 598 -0.89 11.10 17.21
N LYS A 599 0.29 11.64 17.54
CA LYS A 599 1.54 10.86 17.61
C LYS A 599 1.57 9.93 18.82
N GLU A 600 0.99 10.36 19.92
CA GLU A 600 0.88 9.62 21.18
C GLU A 600 -0.57 9.56 21.65
N ASN A 601 -0.83 8.84 22.74
CA ASN A 601 -2.14 8.80 23.35
C ASN A 601 -2.51 10.19 23.88
N LYS A 602 -3.60 10.76 23.35
CA LYS A 602 -4.14 12.06 23.75
C LYS A 602 -5.62 11.93 24.08
N PHE A 603 -5.89 11.36 25.25
CA PHE A 603 -7.24 11.25 25.78
C PHE A 603 -7.41 12.26 26.91
N ALA A 604 -8.51 13.01 26.89
CA ALA A 604 -8.81 14.03 27.89
C ALA A 604 -10.21 13.84 28.47
N LEU A 605 -10.36 14.01 29.79
CA LEU A 605 -11.68 14.02 30.42
C LEU A 605 -12.29 15.42 30.34
N ASN A 606 -13.57 15.48 30.01
CA ASN A 606 -14.33 16.72 30.01
C ASN A 606 -15.75 16.48 30.54
N ASN A 607 -16.24 17.42 31.35
CA ASN A 607 -17.53 17.39 32.02
C ASN A 607 -18.43 18.59 31.65
N SER A 608 -18.03 19.39 30.65
CA SER A 608 -18.74 20.60 30.20
C SER A 608 -19.20 20.47 28.74
N SER A 609 -19.89 21.49 28.22
CA SER A 609 -20.27 21.55 26.81
C SER A 609 -19.03 21.66 25.92
N TRP A 610 -18.78 20.67 25.07
CA TRP A 610 -17.57 20.59 24.24
C TRP A 610 -17.88 20.02 22.85
N TYR A 611 -18.18 20.90 21.89
CA TYR A 611 -18.50 20.51 20.51
C TYR A 611 -17.27 20.62 19.62
N ALA A 612 -17.11 19.69 18.69
CA ALA A 612 -16.03 19.73 17.71
C ALA A 612 -16.43 19.07 16.39
N SER A 613 -15.62 19.32 15.37
CA SER A 613 -15.75 18.76 14.03
C SER A 613 -15.45 17.26 13.99
N ALA A 614 -15.68 16.66 12.83
CA ALA A 614 -15.60 15.23 12.57
C ALA A 614 -14.21 14.58 12.73
N ASP A 615 -13.18 15.41 12.95
CA ASP A 615 -11.82 15.06 13.28
C ASP A 615 -11.56 14.98 14.80
N VAL A 616 -12.61 15.03 15.62
CA VAL A 616 -12.59 14.67 17.04
C VAL A 616 -13.61 13.56 17.32
N TYR A 617 -13.27 12.66 18.24
CA TYR A 617 -14.13 11.58 18.73
C TYR A 617 -14.41 11.73 20.23
N PHE A 618 -15.56 11.20 20.63
CA PHE A 618 -16.13 11.30 21.97
C PHE A 618 -16.48 9.92 22.50
N ILE A 619 -15.92 9.58 23.66
CA ILE A 619 -16.13 8.32 24.37
C ILE A 619 -17.12 8.60 25.50
N THR A 620 -18.29 8.00 25.42
CA THR A 620 -19.41 8.22 26.35
C THR A 620 -19.85 6.89 26.96
N ALA A 621 -20.44 6.91 28.15
CA ALA A 621 -20.86 5.68 28.83
C ALA A 621 -21.99 4.97 28.07
N LYS A 622 -22.00 3.63 28.09
CA LYS A 622 -23.12 2.85 27.53
C LYS A 622 -24.29 2.75 28.49
N ARG A 623 -24.15 2.06 29.63
CA ARG A 623 -25.23 1.85 30.63
C ARG A 623 -24.73 1.56 32.07
N ARG A 624 -23.42 1.64 32.36
CA ARG A 624 -22.82 1.39 33.69
C ARG A 624 -22.17 2.67 34.24
N LYS A 625 -22.07 2.80 35.57
CA LYS A 625 -21.18 3.80 36.20
C LYS A 625 -19.74 3.48 35.78
N ILE A 626 -19.09 4.42 35.10
CA ILE A 626 -17.70 4.31 34.64
C ILE A 626 -16.84 5.14 35.60
N ASN A 627 -15.78 4.54 36.15
CA ASN A 627 -14.72 5.34 36.77
C ASN A 627 -13.91 5.98 35.64
N TRP A 628 -14.19 7.26 35.37
CA TRP A 628 -13.57 8.00 34.27
C TRP A 628 -12.07 8.17 34.44
N ASN A 629 -11.59 8.39 35.67
CA ASN A 629 -10.17 8.59 35.95
C ASN A 629 -9.39 7.29 35.73
N LEU A 630 -9.93 6.15 36.16
CA LEU A 630 -9.32 4.85 35.88
C LEU A 630 -9.25 4.59 34.37
N LEU A 631 -10.36 4.77 33.66
CA LEU A 631 -10.40 4.58 32.21
C LEU A 631 -9.40 5.50 31.49
N LEU A 632 -9.35 6.77 31.89
CA LEU A 632 -8.44 7.76 31.32
C LEU A 632 -6.97 7.38 31.55
N GLY A 633 -6.61 6.90 32.74
CA GLY A 633 -5.28 6.38 33.05
C GLY A 633 -4.90 5.18 32.17
N ILE A 634 -5.82 4.23 32.00
CA ILE A 634 -5.62 3.08 31.10
C ILE A 634 -5.40 3.58 29.66
N LEU A 635 -6.30 4.41 29.13
CA LEU A 635 -6.24 4.89 27.73
C LEU A 635 -4.99 5.69 27.42
N ASN A 636 -4.48 6.46 28.37
CA ASN A 636 -3.24 7.21 28.20
C ASN A 636 -1.98 6.35 28.40
N SER A 637 -2.04 5.16 28.99
CA SER A 637 -0.87 4.32 29.30
C SER A 637 0.00 3.91 28.12
N LYS A 638 1.26 3.55 28.41
CA LYS A 638 2.20 2.96 27.45
C LYS A 638 1.72 1.63 26.89
N ILE A 639 0.97 0.86 27.68
CA ILE A 639 0.33 -0.40 27.23
C ILE A 639 -0.67 -0.11 26.11
N MET A 640 -1.54 0.88 26.28
CA MET A 640 -2.51 1.25 25.25
C MET A 640 -1.85 1.90 24.04
N TYR A 641 -0.76 2.66 24.23
CA TYR A 641 0.02 3.17 23.10
C TYR A 641 0.62 2.01 22.29
N PHE A 642 1.24 1.05 22.97
CA PHE A 642 1.80 -0.16 22.36
C PHE A 642 0.72 -0.95 21.60
N TRP A 643 -0.48 -1.08 22.17
CA TRP A 643 -1.61 -1.70 21.48
C TRP A 643 -2.05 -0.92 20.25
N LEU A 644 -2.34 0.39 20.37
CA LEU A 644 -2.82 1.22 19.28
C LEU A 644 -1.83 1.30 18.13
N TYR A 645 -0.54 1.35 18.43
CA TYR A 645 0.49 1.39 17.40
C TYR A 645 0.54 0.08 16.58
N ASN A 646 0.41 -1.07 17.25
CA ASN A 646 0.57 -2.38 16.61
C ASN A 646 -0.73 -3.02 16.10
N ARG A 647 -1.88 -2.69 16.70
CA ARG A 647 -3.22 -3.25 16.36
C ARG A 647 -4.20 -2.21 15.85
N GLY A 648 -3.96 -0.94 16.14
CA GLY A 648 -4.75 0.17 15.61
C GLY A 648 -4.37 0.50 14.17
N LYS A 649 -4.86 1.65 13.68
CA LYS A 649 -4.53 2.16 12.35
C LYS A 649 -3.55 3.31 12.47
N ARG A 650 -2.60 3.40 11.53
CA ARG A 650 -1.57 4.45 11.47
C ARG A 650 -1.53 5.13 10.11
N LYS A 651 -1.03 6.36 10.09
CA LYS A 651 -0.66 7.11 8.90
C LYS A 651 0.70 7.76 9.14
N GLY A 652 1.77 7.12 8.65
CA GLY A 652 3.14 7.42 9.10
C GLY A 652 3.24 7.22 10.62
N ASP A 653 3.81 8.22 11.31
CA ASP A 653 3.99 8.20 12.77
C ASP A 653 2.74 8.56 13.57
N TYR A 654 1.61 8.88 12.90
CA TYR A 654 0.37 9.23 13.58
C TYR A 654 -0.54 8.02 13.76
N LEU A 655 -1.04 7.82 14.97
CA LEU A 655 -2.16 6.95 15.26
C LEU A 655 -3.45 7.56 14.68
N GLU A 656 -4.30 6.76 14.04
CA GLU A 656 -5.67 7.16 13.66
C GLU A 656 -6.66 6.64 14.71
N LEU A 657 -7.10 7.52 15.61
CA LEU A 657 -7.96 7.24 16.76
C LEU A 657 -9.45 7.47 16.43
N TYR A 658 -9.94 6.83 15.36
CA TYR A 658 -11.36 6.83 15.01
C TYR A 658 -12.09 5.62 15.60
N ALA A 659 -13.39 5.52 15.31
CA ALA A 659 -14.28 4.55 15.95
C ALA A 659 -13.78 3.09 15.94
N ASN A 660 -13.23 2.58 14.84
CA ASN A 660 -12.86 1.15 14.78
C ASN A 660 -11.65 0.80 15.65
N PRO A 661 -10.48 1.48 15.54
CA PRO A 661 -9.35 1.25 16.44
C PRO A 661 -9.72 1.40 17.93
N LEU A 662 -10.48 2.45 18.27
CA LEU A 662 -10.88 2.71 19.65
C LEU A 662 -11.81 1.63 20.20
N LYS A 663 -12.82 1.18 19.43
CA LYS A 663 -13.76 0.14 19.85
C LYS A 663 -13.07 -1.17 20.24
N ASN A 664 -11.92 -1.48 19.64
CA ASN A 664 -11.18 -2.72 19.83
C ASN A 664 -10.09 -2.63 20.91
N LEU A 665 -10.00 -1.53 21.66
CA LEU A 665 -9.06 -1.39 22.77
C LEU A 665 -9.41 -2.40 23.87
N PRO A 666 -8.44 -3.25 24.31
CA PRO A 666 -8.64 -4.19 25.39
C PRO A 666 -8.48 -3.45 26.72
N ILE A 667 -9.47 -3.58 27.59
CA ILE A 667 -9.55 -2.85 28.85
C ILE A 667 -9.66 -3.86 30.00
N MET A 668 -8.63 -3.87 30.84
CA MET A 668 -8.68 -4.45 32.17
C MET A 668 -9.52 -3.55 33.08
N TRP A 669 -10.69 -4.03 33.48
CA TRP A 669 -11.65 -3.24 34.26
C TRP A 669 -11.74 -3.69 35.72
N ASN A 670 -11.56 -4.98 35.98
CA ASN A 670 -11.58 -5.51 37.35
C ASN A 670 -10.19 -5.36 37.97
N ILE A 671 -9.99 -4.24 38.65
CA ILE A 671 -8.76 -3.91 39.37
C ILE A 671 -9.13 -3.81 40.86
N ASP A 672 -8.26 -4.29 41.75
CA ASP A 672 -8.48 -4.18 43.19
C ASP A 672 -8.61 -2.71 43.63
N GLU A 673 -9.33 -2.49 44.72
CA GLU A 673 -9.72 -1.16 45.17
C GLU A 673 -8.51 -0.26 45.45
N ASP A 674 -7.48 -0.78 46.10
CA ASP A 674 -6.25 -0.04 46.40
C ASP A 674 -5.53 0.42 45.14
N THR A 675 -5.38 -0.48 44.17
CA THR A 675 -4.75 -0.17 42.88
C THR A 675 -5.59 0.81 42.07
N CYS A 676 -6.91 0.64 42.05
CA CYS A 676 -7.84 1.57 41.41
C CYS A 676 -7.75 2.98 42.01
N ASN A 677 -7.72 3.08 43.34
CA ASN A 677 -7.62 4.35 44.07
C ASN A 677 -6.28 5.05 43.80
N LYS A 678 -5.17 4.31 43.77
CA LYS A 678 -3.85 4.84 43.39
C LYS A 678 -3.85 5.44 41.98
N ILE A 679 -4.31 4.68 40.98
CA ILE A 679 -4.37 5.18 39.60
C ILE A 679 -5.28 6.42 39.51
N THR A 680 -6.46 6.34 40.12
CA THR A 680 -7.45 7.43 40.11
C THR A 680 -6.89 8.71 40.71
N SER A 681 -6.18 8.62 41.84
CA SER A 681 -5.54 9.77 42.51
C SER A 681 -4.46 10.43 41.66
N PHE A 682 -3.60 9.65 41.00
CA PHE A 682 -2.57 10.19 40.11
C PHE A 682 -3.18 10.85 38.86
N VAL A 683 -4.20 10.22 38.28
CA VAL A 683 -4.89 10.76 37.12
C VAL A 683 -5.64 12.05 37.45
N GLU A 684 -6.28 12.13 38.61
CA GLU A 684 -6.95 13.35 39.07
C GLU A 684 -5.99 14.53 39.22
N GLN A 685 -4.78 14.28 39.76
CA GLN A 685 -3.73 15.30 39.82
C GLN A 685 -3.33 15.77 38.42
N MET A 686 -3.19 14.86 37.45
CA MET A 686 -2.84 15.22 36.06
C MET A 686 -3.97 15.92 35.31
N ILE A 687 -5.23 15.64 35.63
CA ILE A 687 -6.38 16.39 35.09
C ILE A 687 -6.32 17.84 35.57
N ASN A 688 -6.00 18.06 36.86
CA ASN A 688 -6.05 19.39 37.48
C ASN A 688 -4.80 20.24 37.24
N ARG A 689 -3.61 19.63 37.19
CA ARG A 689 -2.32 20.34 37.11
C ARG A 689 -1.64 20.24 35.75
N GLY A 690 -2.20 19.43 34.85
CA GLY A 690 -1.58 19.05 33.59
C GLY A 690 -0.72 17.79 33.69
N GLU A 691 -0.22 17.33 32.55
CA GLU A 691 0.56 16.09 32.45
C GLU A 691 1.83 16.15 33.30
N ASP A 692 2.00 15.16 34.19
CA ASP A 692 3.21 14.99 35.00
C ASP A 692 3.89 13.66 34.61
N PRO A 693 5.13 13.70 34.07
CA PRO A 693 5.86 12.49 33.67
C PRO A 693 6.13 11.49 34.80
N LYS A 694 6.32 11.96 36.05
CA LYS A 694 6.56 11.09 37.20
C LYS A 694 5.27 10.38 37.61
N LEU A 695 4.15 11.10 37.68
CA LEU A 695 2.84 10.49 37.94
C LEU A 695 2.47 9.51 36.82
N GLN A 696 2.78 9.87 35.58
CA GLN A 696 2.60 8.98 34.45
C GLN A 696 3.38 7.66 34.61
N GLU A 697 4.65 7.73 35.00
CA GLU A 697 5.47 6.54 35.22
C GLU A 697 4.89 5.64 36.33
N LEU A 698 4.33 6.23 37.39
CA LEU A 698 3.64 5.48 38.44
C LEU A 698 2.36 4.80 37.93
N VAL A 699 1.57 5.48 37.10
CA VAL A 699 0.40 4.89 36.44
C VAL A 699 0.82 3.71 35.56
N ASP A 700 1.84 3.88 34.72
CA ASP A 700 2.33 2.82 33.82
C ASP A 700 2.86 1.62 34.61
N LYS A 701 3.70 1.83 35.64
CA LYS A 701 4.21 0.77 36.52
C LYS A 701 3.09 -0.03 37.18
N THR A 702 2.07 0.68 37.67
CA THR A 702 0.91 0.06 38.29
C THR A 702 0.14 -0.79 37.27
N LEU A 703 -0.06 -0.26 36.06
CA LEU A 703 -0.76 -0.97 34.99
C LEU A 703 0.04 -2.18 34.47
N TYR A 704 1.37 -2.16 34.48
CA TYR A 704 2.16 -3.34 34.09
C TYR A 704 1.85 -4.55 34.98
N ASN A 705 1.68 -4.34 36.28
CA ASN A 705 1.28 -5.40 37.21
C ASN A 705 -0.16 -5.86 36.95
N VAL A 706 -1.06 -4.93 36.69
CA VAL A 706 -2.48 -5.20 36.36
C VAL A 706 -2.62 -6.07 35.11
N TYR A 707 -1.79 -5.86 34.08
CA TYR A 707 -1.75 -6.68 32.86
C TYR A 707 -0.82 -7.90 32.97
N ASN A 708 -0.32 -8.19 34.18
CA ASN A 708 0.57 -9.31 34.51
C ASN A 708 1.83 -9.38 33.62
N LEU A 709 2.44 -8.22 33.31
CA LEU A 709 3.61 -8.15 32.44
C LEU A 709 4.91 -8.48 33.17
N THR A 710 5.78 -9.25 32.53
CA THR A 710 7.11 -9.58 33.08
C THR A 710 8.10 -8.43 32.87
N SER A 711 9.19 -8.40 33.63
CA SER A 711 10.23 -7.37 33.50
C SER A 711 10.80 -7.27 32.07
N THR A 712 10.91 -8.39 31.35
CA THR A 712 11.33 -8.41 29.95
C THR A 712 10.30 -7.78 29.02
N GLU A 713 9.02 -8.10 29.21
CA GLU A 713 7.91 -7.53 28.42
C GLU A 713 7.78 -6.02 28.66
N ILE A 714 7.91 -5.59 29.92
CA ILE A 714 7.92 -4.17 30.31
C ILE A 714 9.04 -3.42 29.60
N ARG A 715 10.28 -3.96 29.65
CA ARG A 715 11.42 -3.34 28.97
C ARG A 715 11.18 -3.19 27.47
N ILE A 716 10.54 -4.18 26.84
CA ILE A 716 10.20 -4.11 25.41
C ILE A 716 9.21 -2.97 25.13
N ILE A 717 8.17 -2.81 25.94
CA ILE A 717 7.19 -1.72 25.80
C ILE A 717 7.85 -0.36 26.03
N GLU A 718 8.71 -0.25 27.04
CA GLU A 718 9.43 0.98 27.38
C GLU A 718 10.41 1.40 26.27
N ASP A 719 11.26 0.47 25.81
CA ASP A 719 12.19 0.70 24.70
C ASP A 719 11.43 1.08 23.42
N PHE A 720 10.28 0.44 23.18
CA PHE A 720 9.39 0.76 22.07
C PHE A 720 8.83 2.19 22.18
N HIS A 721 8.33 2.58 23.35
CA HIS A 721 7.78 3.91 23.57
C HIS A 721 8.86 4.98 23.38
N LYS A 722 10.04 4.81 24.02
CA LYS A 722 11.17 5.74 23.92
C LYS A 722 11.63 5.94 22.48
N ARG A 723 11.74 4.85 21.71
CA ARG A 723 12.15 4.91 20.30
C ARG A 723 11.17 5.65 19.40
N ASN A 724 9.86 5.46 19.61
CA ASN A 724 8.85 6.02 18.71
C ASN A 724 8.45 7.46 19.06
N LEU A 725 8.60 7.87 20.33
CA LEU A 725 8.18 9.20 20.78
C LEU A 725 9.35 10.12 21.16
N GLY A 726 10.57 9.59 21.29
CA GLY A 726 11.79 10.39 21.43
C GLY A 726 11.80 11.35 22.63
N LYS A 727 11.05 11.03 23.69
CA LYS A 727 11.04 11.77 24.95
C LYS A 727 12.05 11.17 25.93
#